data_AF-A0A415GD13-F1
#
_entry.id   AF-A0A415GD13-F1
#
_cell.length_a   1.000
_cell.length_b   1.000
_cell.length_c   1.000
_cell.angle_alpha   90.00
_cell.angle_beta   90.00
_cell.angle_gamma   90.00
#
_symmetry.space_group_name_H-M   'P 1'
#
loop_
_entity.id
_entity.type
_entity.pdbx_description
1 polymer ?
#
loop_
_entity_poly.entity_id
_entity_poly.type
_entity_poly.pdbx_seq_one_letter_code
_entity_poly.pdbx_strand_id
1 'polypeptide(L)'
;MYSVRNSPANAAVFAFYAVAGKSNTYYIYNYSAKKWVTYDLATSYNNMKGFLKLSDTKTEGCYFEITSCTNDTHSGYQMRPYASDGTIDADRYLNYNGGNGANESITVGLWKDPGSQDKGACWILKKVDLGVNSIQTSTNEAKPEHQYTMRNANNDYVNSSLYRTLNSADYAQFAFYEVSGKTNAYYIYNYSAKKWLKYTTSATYTKGKDFVSNGEKSERSEFYITDAAKDGVSGVQIQPYNAAGNAANNYLNFYGGGGDNVSNTIGNYTTDGNNDAGSLWVFTEVEIANNNAVITNKTMSEGSVVSTLLENHTGDGTKILKETAIDWTKQKVIAEIDISTCGTGTEDLFSIGENIQTFEANNIHMYKKSDGSITAYLVGNPIRGGITGFESSTLLDGNMLRVELSSEKGFVVNDVVVFSKDSINKYSEKYYEKQFFSLSKIQVGSGEGTNQESKAKYNYISVVTNDYKTATVTSSNTLDEVAVNSFNAQNNVDVQLKRTLSPEHWNSFCVPFAISADVIAEKFGAGTQVCTFGSMNGNVMNFAHSTTIDAGTPYIVKPTQEVVNPSFTGVNIEATAAKKVGADGYFMQGIYSAKTDLTTDGTNLFLGDGNKFYKPAGTTTARMKGLRAFFIVPQGTSLAALRANIDGATTAIDEFATVVEQPTDNRIYNLQGQFVGTSFEGLHGVYVQNGKKVLVK
;
A
#
# COMPACT_ATOMS: atom_id res chain seq x y z
N MET A 1 17.73 -17.60 34.63
CA MET A 1 17.25 -16.42 35.39
C MET A 1 17.34 -16.74 36.87
N TYR A 2 17.95 -15.86 37.68
CA TYR A 2 18.20 -16.10 39.11
C TYR A 2 17.31 -15.20 39.97
N SER A 3 16.92 -15.69 41.15
CA SER A 3 16.22 -14.89 42.16
C SER A 3 17.11 -13.79 42.74
N VAL A 4 16.56 -12.58 42.91
CA VAL A 4 17.19 -11.48 43.67
C VAL A 4 16.22 -11.09 44.78
N ARG A 5 16.50 -11.51 46.03
CA ARG A 5 15.59 -11.22 47.16
C ARG A 5 15.89 -9.82 47.74
N ASN A 6 14.84 -9.03 47.99
CA ASN A 6 14.89 -7.73 48.68
C ASN A 6 15.82 -6.67 48.06
N SER A 7 16.04 -6.71 46.74
CA SER A 7 16.78 -5.68 46.00
C SER A 7 16.02 -5.28 44.73
N PRO A 8 14.94 -4.47 44.85
CA PRO A 8 14.13 -4.06 43.70
C PRO A 8 14.92 -3.36 42.59
N ALA A 9 16.02 -2.69 42.95
CA ALA A 9 16.92 -2.02 42.00
C ALA A 9 17.57 -2.99 40.98
N ASN A 10 17.66 -4.28 41.31
CA ASN A 10 18.24 -5.32 40.44
C ASN A 10 17.16 -6.22 39.80
N ALA A 11 15.87 -5.85 39.90
CA ALA A 11 14.80 -6.60 39.26
C ALA A 11 14.84 -6.39 37.74
N ALA A 12 14.78 -7.49 36.99
CA ALA A 12 14.65 -7.42 35.53
C ALA A 12 13.24 -6.96 35.14
N VAL A 13 13.15 -6.19 34.06
CA VAL A 13 11.90 -5.72 33.47
C VAL A 13 11.50 -6.69 32.36
N PHE A 14 10.21 -7.00 32.27
CA PHE A 14 9.67 -7.93 31.30
C PHE A 14 8.49 -7.31 30.56
N ALA A 15 8.38 -7.63 29.27
CA ALA A 15 7.21 -7.35 28.45
C ALA A 15 6.46 -8.66 28.15
N PHE A 16 5.13 -8.60 28.14
CA PHE A 16 4.25 -9.74 27.92
C PHE A 16 3.47 -9.51 26.62
N TYR A 17 3.64 -10.40 25.65
CA TYR A 17 3.01 -10.30 24.33
C TYR A 17 1.94 -11.37 24.22
N ALA A 18 0.68 -10.95 24.08
CA ALA A 18 -0.44 -11.87 23.96
C ALA A 18 -0.29 -12.77 22.73
N VAL A 19 -0.63 -14.05 22.90
CA VAL A 19 -0.66 -15.01 21.80
C VAL A 19 -2.04 -14.94 21.14
N ALA A 20 -2.07 -14.62 19.85
CA ALA A 20 -3.30 -14.51 19.09
C ALA A 20 -4.11 -15.81 19.17
N GLY A 21 -5.41 -15.69 19.44
CA GLY A 21 -6.33 -16.83 19.55
C GLY A 21 -6.19 -17.67 20.82
N LYS A 22 -5.30 -17.32 21.77
CA LYS A 22 -5.17 -18.00 23.06
C LYS A 22 -5.36 -17.04 24.23
N SER A 23 -6.50 -17.16 24.91
CA SER A 23 -6.80 -16.39 26.11
C SER A 23 -5.73 -16.58 27.18
N ASN A 24 -5.40 -15.51 27.90
CA ASN A 24 -4.46 -15.54 29.02
C ASN A 24 -3.08 -16.14 28.68
N THR A 25 -2.67 -16.13 27.41
CA THR A 25 -1.45 -16.80 26.97
C THR A 25 -0.47 -15.79 26.39
N TYR A 26 0.78 -15.83 26.83
CA TYR A 26 1.77 -14.79 26.53
C TYR A 26 3.14 -15.35 26.21
N TYR A 27 3.80 -14.73 25.23
CA TYR A 27 5.26 -14.75 25.13
C TYR A 27 5.84 -13.74 26.12
N ILE A 28 6.96 -14.07 26.75
CA ILE A 28 7.62 -13.20 27.71
C ILE A 28 8.95 -12.74 27.13
N TYR A 29 9.19 -11.43 27.11
CA TYR A 29 10.45 -10.83 26.70
C TYR A 29 11.13 -10.21 27.91
N ASN A 30 12.40 -10.55 28.15
CA ASN A 30 13.22 -9.88 29.16
C ASN A 30 13.77 -8.59 28.56
N TYR A 31 13.15 -7.47 28.92
CA TYR A 31 13.51 -6.14 28.43
C TYR A 31 14.87 -5.69 28.95
N SER A 32 15.23 -6.05 30.19
CA SER A 32 16.54 -5.72 30.76
C SER A 32 17.69 -6.43 30.04
N ALA A 33 17.49 -7.68 29.63
CA ALA A 33 18.49 -8.49 28.94
C ALA A 33 18.39 -8.41 27.40
N LYS A 34 17.37 -7.74 26.87
CA LYS A 34 17.06 -7.65 25.43
C LYS A 34 16.92 -9.01 24.74
N LYS A 35 16.32 -9.99 25.43
CA LYS A 35 16.18 -11.38 24.96
C LYS A 35 14.79 -11.96 25.26
N TRP A 36 14.31 -12.84 24.40
CA TRP A 36 13.09 -13.63 24.62
C TRP A 36 13.30 -14.69 25.68
N VAL A 37 12.31 -14.86 26.57
CA VAL A 37 12.26 -16.00 27.49
C VAL A 37 11.69 -17.19 26.72
N THR A 38 12.42 -18.31 26.74
CA THR A 38 12.06 -19.55 26.03
C THR A 38 12.32 -20.77 26.92
N TYR A 39 11.90 -21.95 26.48
CA TYR A 39 12.24 -23.25 27.05
C TYR A 39 12.37 -24.28 25.90
N ASP A 40 12.78 -25.52 26.21
CA ASP A 40 12.80 -26.59 25.19
C ASP A 40 11.40 -27.18 25.05
N LEU A 41 10.84 -27.16 23.83
CA LEU A 41 9.51 -27.74 23.58
C LEU A 41 9.55 -29.27 23.71
N ALA A 42 8.60 -29.81 24.47
CA ALA A 42 8.42 -31.24 24.68
C ALA A 42 6.93 -31.58 24.81
N THR A 43 6.57 -32.84 24.62
CA THR A 43 5.18 -33.33 24.73
C THR A 43 4.67 -33.36 26.17
N SER A 44 5.57 -33.37 27.16
CA SER A 44 5.26 -33.24 28.59
C SER A 44 6.53 -32.86 29.36
N TYR A 45 6.38 -32.30 30.55
CA TYR A 45 7.51 -31.87 31.36
C TYR A 45 7.62 -32.59 32.70
N ASN A 46 8.85 -32.92 33.07
CA ASN A 46 9.18 -33.39 34.42
C ASN A 46 9.56 -32.21 35.32
N ASN A 47 9.57 -32.43 36.63
CA ASN A 47 10.09 -31.45 37.59
C ASN A 47 11.53 -31.11 37.23
N MET A 48 11.83 -29.84 36.99
CA MET A 48 13.18 -29.44 36.61
C MET A 48 13.56 -28.02 37.03
N LYS A 49 14.83 -27.85 37.37
CA LYS A 49 15.45 -26.54 37.64
C LYS A 49 15.89 -25.90 36.33
N GLY A 50 15.94 -24.56 36.30
CA GLY A 50 16.48 -23.83 35.15
C GLY A 50 15.71 -24.05 33.85
N PHE A 51 14.39 -24.27 33.95
CA PHE A 51 13.52 -24.53 32.79
C PHE A 51 13.58 -23.41 31.75
N LEU A 52 13.72 -22.16 32.22
CA LEU A 52 13.69 -20.97 31.38
C LEU A 52 15.09 -20.57 30.87
N LYS A 53 15.17 -20.31 29.57
CA LYS A 53 16.33 -19.84 28.82
C LYS A 53 16.06 -18.45 28.22
N LEU A 54 17.14 -17.76 27.82
CA LEU A 54 17.06 -16.51 27.07
C LEU A 54 17.56 -16.73 25.63
N SER A 55 16.84 -16.22 24.66
CA SER A 55 17.15 -16.32 23.22
C SER A 55 17.07 -14.95 22.55
N ASP A 56 17.90 -14.72 21.53
CA ASP A 56 17.82 -13.50 20.71
C ASP A 56 16.57 -13.51 19.81
N THR A 57 16.03 -14.70 19.51
CA THR A 57 14.84 -14.89 18.67
C THR A 57 13.69 -15.47 19.48
N LYS A 58 12.46 -15.10 19.10
CA LYS A 58 11.22 -15.62 19.68
C LYS A 58 11.03 -17.06 19.21
N THR A 59 10.96 -18.02 20.13
CA THR A 59 10.68 -19.42 19.80
C THR A 59 9.17 -19.65 19.77
N GLU A 60 8.62 -19.99 18.60
CA GLU A 60 7.19 -20.30 18.44
C GLU A 60 6.79 -21.51 19.30
N GLY A 61 5.65 -21.45 19.98
CA GLY A 61 5.22 -22.53 20.90
C GLY A 61 5.68 -22.35 22.35
N CYS A 62 6.76 -21.58 22.60
CA CYS A 62 7.28 -21.32 23.93
C CYS A 62 6.54 -20.17 24.64
N TYR A 63 5.25 -20.32 24.84
CA TYR A 63 4.40 -19.35 25.53
C TYR A 63 3.80 -19.93 26.81
N PHE A 64 3.38 -19.03 27.69
CA PHE A 64 2.86 -19.38 29.01
C PHE A 64 1.40 -19.00 29.11
N GLU A 65 0.58 -19.89 29.64
CA GLU A 65 -0.70 -19.48 30.20
C GLU A 65 -0.44 -18.78 31.54
N ILE A 66 -0.97 -17.57 31.70
CA ILE A 66 -0.81 -16.70 32.87
C ILE A 66 -2.20 -16.36 33.40
N THR A 67 -2.57 -16.96 34.53
CA THR A 67 -3.90 -16.78 35.14
C THR A 67 -3.76 -16.18 36.53
N SER A 68 -4.77 -15.45 36.98
CA SER A 68 -4.80 -14.91 38.35
C SER A 68 -4.79 -16.04 39.37
N CYS A 69 -3.99 -15.89 40.42
CA CYS A 69 -3.98 -16.77 41.59
C CYS A 69 -4.17 -15.94 42.86
N THR A 70 -4.81 -16.56 43.86
CA THR A 70 -4.91 -16.00 45.22
C THR A 70 -4.55 -17.09 46.21
N ASN A 71 -3.62 -16.78 47.10
CA ASN A 71 -3.22 -17.63 48.22
C ASN A 71 -3.15 -16.78 49.50
N ASP A 72 -4.02 -17.07 50.47
CA ASP A 72 -4.24 -16.23 51.65
C ASP A 72 -4.50 -14.75 51.25
N THR A 73 -3.62 -13.84 51.68
CA THR A 73 -3.66 -12.41 51.38
C THR A 73 -2.89 -12.02 50.10
N HIS A 74 -2.27 -12.98 49.40
CA HIS A 74 -1.43 -12.72 48.23
C HIS A 74 -2.24 -12.97 46.96
N SER A 75 -2.50 -11.91 46.19
CA SER A 75 -3.08 -12.01 44.85
C SER A 75 -2.01 -11.72 43.80
N GLY A 76 -1.89 -12.58 42.80
CA GLY A 76 -0.87 -12.51 41.77
C GLY A 76 -1.25 -13.35 40.55
N TYR A 77 -0.24 -13.90 39.88
CA TYR A 77 -0.40 -14.69 38.66
C TYR A 77 0.39 -15.98 38.73
N GLN A 78 -0.23 -17.08 38.33
CA GLN A 78 0.44 -18.36 38.14
C GLN A 78 0.72 -18.58 36.66
N MET A 79 1.83 -19.24 36.35
CA MET A 79 2.31 -19.36 34.97
C MET A 79 2.59 -20.82 34.62
N ARG A 80 2.00 -21.30 33.52
CA ARG A 80 2.12 -22.69 33.03
C ARG A 80 2.65 -22.72 31.60
N PRO A 81 3.64 -23.55 31.27
CA PRO A 81 4.08 -23.70 29.89
C PRO A 81 3.11 -24.54 29.08
N TYR A 82 3.13 -24.33 27.77
CA TYR A 82 2.50 -25.23 26.82
C TYR A 82 3.48 -26.31 26.36
N ALA A 83 2.96 -27.52 26.18
CA ALA A 83 3.65 -28.62 25.52
C ALA A 83 3.71 -28.40 23.99
N SER A 84 4.56 -29.17 23.31
CA SER A 84 4.80 -29.06 21.86
C SER A 84 3.55 -29.35 21.01
N ASP A 85 2.57 -30.05 21.57
CA ASP A 85 1.27 -30.32 20.94
C ASP A 85 0.25 -29.18 21.16
N GLY A 86 0.65 -28.11 21.86
CA GLY A 86 -0.20 -26.95 22.13
C GLY A 86 -1.19 -27.14 23.27
N THR A 87 -1.08 -28.23 24.04
CA THR A 87 -1.81 -28.43 25.30
C THR A 87 -1.09 -27.79 26.48
N ILE A 88 -1.83 -27.46 27.54
CA ILE A 88 -1.26 -26.93 28.79
C ILE A 88 -0.87 -28.11 29.67
N ASP A 89 0.33 -28.07 30.23
CA ASP A 89 0.74 -29.02 31.26
C ASP A 89 0.05 -28.64 32.59
N ALA A 90 -1.19 -29.11 32.76
CA ALA A 90 -2.16 -28.54 33.70
C ALA A 90 -1.76 -28.61 35.18
N ASP A 91 -0.85 -29.52 35.53
CA ASP A 91 -0.33 -29.70 36.89
C ASP A 91 1.05 -29.08 37.12
N ARG A 92 1.62 -28.36 36.13
CA ARG A 92 2.98 -27.79 36.19
C ARG A 92 2.97 -26.27 36.21
N TYR A 93 3.63 -25.70 37.21
CA TYR A 93 3.72 -24.25 37.40
C TYR A 93 5.18 -23.79 37.51
N LEU A 94 5.45 -22.59 37.02
CA LEU A 94 6.72 -21.91 37.28
C LEU A 94 6.83 -21.59 38.77
N ASN A 95 7.86 -22.11 39.41
CA ASN A 95 8.13 -21.91 40.84
C ASN A 95 9.65 -21.91 41.08
N TYR A 96 10.10 -21.26 42.17
CA TYR A 96 11.47 -21.31 42.62
C TYR A 96 11.78 -22.64 43.31
N ASN A 97 12.86 -23.30 42.91
CA ASN A 97 13.26 -24.58 43.49
C ASN A 97 13.70 -24.48 44.97
N GLY A 98 13.05 -25.22 45.88
CA GLY A 98 13.56 -25.52 47.23
C GLY A 98 12.95 -24.75 48.41
N GLY A 99 11.93 -23.92 48.18
CA GLY A 99 11.33 -23.09 49.22
C GLY A 99 12.24 -21.93 49.66
N ASN A 100 11.67 -21.00 50.41
CA ASN A 100 12.24 -19.67 50.69
C ASN A 100 13.36 -19.67 51.79
N GLY A 101 14.15 -20.73 51.89
CA GLY A 101 15.32 -20.82 52.78
C GLY A 101 16.46 -19.87 52.36
N ALA A 102 17.22 -19.36 53.33
CA ALA A 102 18.18 -18.29 53.13
C ALA A 102 19.39 -18.70 52.26
N ASN A 103 19.51 -18.04 51.10
CA ASN A 103 20.63 -17.99 50.15
C ASN A 103 21.03 -19.28 49.40
N GLU A 104 20.80 -19.28 48.08
CA GLU A 104 21.80 -19.57 47.01
C GLU A 104 21.11 -19.54 45.63
N SER A 105 21.40 -18.54 44.79
CA SER A 105 21.09 -18.45 43.34
C SER A 105 20.01 -19.40 42.79
N ILE A 106 18.77 -19.28 43.27
CA ILE A 106 17.70 -20.20 42.88
C ILE A 106 17.20 -19.79 41.50
N THR A 107 17.22 -20.73 40.57
CA THR A 107 16.66 -20.52 39.23
C THR A 107 15.17 -20.81 39.20
N VAL A 108 14.45 -20.06 38.36
CA VAL A 108 13.05 -20.39 38.06
C VAL A 108 13.01 -21.76 37.37
N GLY A 109 12.27 -22.70 37.97
CA GLY A 109 12.07 -24.04 37.46
C GLY A 109 10.60 -24.30 37.13
N LEU A 110 10.31 -25.55 36.78
CA LEU A 110 8.96 -26.03 36.52
C LEU A 110 8.67 -27.21 37.45
N TRP A 111 7.55 -27.15 38.18
CA TRP A 111 7.22 -28.11 39.23
C TRP A 111 5.77 -28.56 39.17
N LYS A 112 5.53 -29.83 39.52
CA LYS A 112 4.19 -30.36 39.79
C LYS A 112 3.71 -29.81 41.12
N ASP A 113 2.69 -28.98 41.06
CA ASP A 113 2.33 -28.06 42.14
C ASP A 113 0.82 -27.85 42.13
N PRO A 114 0.13 -27.74 43.28
CA PRO A 114 -1.28 -27.37 43.33
C PRO A 114 -1.60 -25.94 42.87
N GLY A 115 -0.63 -25.20 42.32
CA GLY A 115 -0.84 -23.90 41.67
C GLY A 115 -1.13 -22.83 42.71
N SER A 116 -2.34 -22.27 42.71
CA SER A 116 -2.73 -21.20 43.64
C SER A 116 -2.69 -21.60 45.12
N GLN A 117 -2.50 -22.88 45.47
CA GLN A 117 -2.32 -23.32 46.86
C GLN A 117 -0.85 -23.27 47.34
N ASP A 118 0.13 -23.12 46.43
CA ASP A 118 1.52 -22.81 46.79
C ASP A 118 1.82 -21.32 46.54
N LYS A 119 2.35 -20.64 47.56
CA LYS A 119 2.79 -19.24 47.48
C LYS A 119 3.94 -19.06 46.49
N GLY A 120 4.77 -20.08 46.28
CA GLY A 120 5.91 -20.03 45.36
C GLY A 120 5.52 -19.96 43.88
N ALA A 121 4.34 -20.49 43.53
CA ALA A 121 3.81 -20.50 42.17
C ALA A 121 2.98 -19.24 41.83
N CYS A 122 2.72 -18.37 42.81
CA CYS A 122 1.90 -17.16 42.64
C CYS A 122 2.76 -15.89 42.57
N TRP A 123 3.01 -15.41 41.35
CA TRP A 123 3.92 -14.31 41.01
C TRP A 123 3.24 -12.94 41.08
N ILE A 124 3.88 -11.97 41.72
CA ILE A 124 3.40 -10.58 41.72
C ILE A 124 4.10 -9.81 40.60
N LEU A 125 3.33 -9.31 39.63
CA LEU A 125 3.82 -8.49 38.54
C LEU A 125 3.56 -7.01 38.85
N LYS A 126 4.61 -6.19 38.85
CA LYS A 126 4.50 -4.73 39.03
C LYS A 126 4.71 -4.03 37.69
N LYS A 127 3.75 -3.19 37.27
CA LYS A 127 3.88 -2.38 36.06
C LYS A 127 5.05 -1.39 36.20
N VAL A 128 5.87 -1.29 35.16
CA VAL A 128 6.93 -0.29 35.03
C VAL A 128 6.55 0.65 33.89
N ASP A 129 6.45 1.95 34.17
CA ASP A 129 6.27 2.96 33.12
C ASP A 129 7.65 3.32 32.54
N LEU A 130 7.86 3.08 31.25
CA LEU A 130 9.17 3.24 30.58
C LEU A 130 9.59 4.70 30.30
N GLY A 131 8.91 5.70 30.90
CA GLY A 131 9.31 7.11 30.90
C GLY A 131 9.11 7.86 29.56
N VAL A 132 8.47 9.03 29.63
CA VAL A 132 8.12 9.91 28.48
C VAL A 132 9.33 10.69 27.93
N ASN A 133 10.59 10.28 28.17
CA ASN A 133 11.76 11.16 27.94
C ASN A 133 13.02 10.51 27.36
N SER A 134 13.03 9.22 26.99
CA SER A 134 14.19 8.66 26.29
C SER A 134 14.14 9.03 24.81
N ILE A 135 14.99 9.96 24.39
CA ILE A 135 15.15 10.34 22.98
C ILE A 135 15.70 9.11 22.23
N GLN A 136 14.95 8.57 21.27
CA GLN A 136 15.52 7.66 20.27
C GLN A 136 16.06 8.48 19.12
N THR A 137 17.25 8.13 18.66
CA THR A 137 17.90 8.85 17.57
C THR A 137 17.65 8.18 16.23
N SER A 138 17.40 9.02 15.24
CA SER A 138 17.34 8.65 13.83
C SER A 138 18.75 8.53 13.27
N THR A 139 18.90 7.72 12.23
CA THR A 139 20.18 7.54 11.52
C THR A 139 20.12 8.03 10.08
N ASN A 140 18.92 8.18 9.52
CA ASN A 140 18.70 8.64 8.15
C ASN A 140 18.17 10.08 8.13
N GLU A 141 18.95 11.00 7.58
CA GLU A 141 18.61 12.42 7.50
C GLU A 141 17.50 12.74 6.48
N ALA A 142 17.38 11.94 5.43
CA ALA A 142 16.34 12.12 4.41
C ALA A 142 14.99 11.55 4.86
N LYS A 143 15.01 10.52 5.70
CA LYS A 143 13.83 9.80 6.19
C LYS A 143 14.04 9.42 7.67
N PRO A 144 13.75 10.32 8.62
CA PRO A 144 13.92 10.03 10.04
C PRO A 144 13.03 8.87 10.49
N GLU A 145 13.62 7.94 11.23
CA GLU A 145 12.99 6.73 11.76
C GLU A 145 12.26 6.95 13.09
N HIS A 146 12.58 8.05 13.76
CA HIS A 146 11.95 8.48 15.01
C HIS A 146 11.61 9.97 14.93
N GLN A 147 10.36 10.31 15.23
CA GLN A 147 9.87 11.69 15.20
C GLN A 147 9.13 12.00 16.49
N TYR A 148 9.25 13.22 16.98
CA TYR A 148 8.74 13.63 18.28
C TYR A 148 8.03 14.97 18.21
N THR A 149 6.93 15.13 18.95
CA THR A 149 6.47 16.47 19.33
C THR A 149 7.28 16.99 20.51
N MET A 150 7.68 18.26 20.49
CA MET A 150 8.38 18.91 21.59
C MET A 150 7.42 19.80 22.39
N ARG A 151 7.31 19.57 23.70
CA ARG A 151 6.60 20.44 24.64
C ARG A 151 7.47 20.78 25.85
N ASN A 152 7.26 21.93 26.49
CA ASN A 152 7.88 22.20 27.79
C ASN A 152 7.00 21.69 28.96
N ALA A 153 7.48 21.80 30.19
CA ALA A 153 6.74 21.38 31.38
C ALA A 153 5.52 22.28 31.71
N ASN A 154 5.40 23.45 31.07
CA ASN A 154 4.19 24.28 31.13
C ASN A 154 3.09 23.80 30.16
N ASN A 155 3.31 22.71 29.42
CA ASN A 155 2.44 22.22 28.33
C ASN A 155 2.41 23.11 27.09
N ASP A 156 3.41 23.96 26.88
CA ASP A 156 3.58 24.71 25.64
C ASP A 156 4.27 23.86 24.57
N TYR A 157 3.70 23.77 23.37
CA TYR A 157 4.27 23.02 22.24
C TYR A 157 5.00 23.91 21.24
N VAL A 158 5.93 23.33 20.50
CA VAL A 158 6.65 24.01 19.41
C VAL A 158 5.96 23.75 18.07
N ASN A 159 5.72 24.80 17.29
CA ASN A 159 5.25 24.68 15.90
C ASN A 159 6.39 24.69 14.88
N SER A 160 6.06 24.52 13.59
CA SER A 160 7.07 24.37 12.53
C SER A 160 7.96 25.60 12.35
N SER A 161 7.47 26.79 12.73
CA SER A 161 8.21 28.05 12.69
C SER A 161 8.93 28.37 14.01
N LEU A 162 9.03 27.38 14.92
CA LEU A 162 9.65 27.46 16.23
C LEU A 162 8.93 28.38 17.24
N TYR A 163 7.69 28.77 16.94
CA TYR A 163 6.84 29.54 17.86
C TYR A 163 6.11 28.60 18.82
N ARG A 164 5.72 29.17 19.94
CA ARG A 164 4.81 28.54 20.89
C ARG A 164 3.43 28.30 20.26
N THR A 165 2.87 27.10 20.46
CA THR A 165 1.48 26.78 20.13
C THR A 165 0.84 25.92 21.22
N LEU A 166 -0.49 26.01 21.33
CA LEU A 166 -1.33 25.11 22.14
C LEU A 166 -2.34 24.34 21.27
N ASN A 167 -2.36 24.61 19.96
CA ASN A 167 -3.23 23.94 19.02
C ASN A 167 -2.55 22.68 18.50
N SER A 168 -3.15 21.52 18.75
CA SER A 168 -2.59 20.21 18.36
C SER A 168 -2.40 20.04 16.86
N ALA A 169 -3.15 20.77 16.02
CA ALA A 169 -2.95 20.77 14.59
C ALA A 169 -1.62 21.42 14.16
N ASP A 170 -1.04 22.26 15.01
CA ASP A 170 0.17 23.04 14.70
C ASP A 170 1.45 22.45 15.33
N TYR A 171 1.35 21.29 16.00
CA TYR A 171 2.50 20.65 16.65
C TYR A 171 3.51 20.22 15.60
N ALA A 172 4.74 20.71 15.72
CA ALA A 172 5.82 20.26 14.84
C ALA A 172 6.40 18.92 15.28
N GLN A 173 6.92 18.21 14.30
CA GLN A 173 7.62 16.94 14.45
C GLN A 173 9.11 17.17 14.30
N PHE A 174 9.88 16.61 15.24
CA PHE A 174 11.33 16.77 15.32
C PHE A 174 12.01 15.42 15.39
N ALA A 175 13.13 15.28 14.71
CA ALA A 175 13.99 14.11 14.78
C ALA A 175 15.33 14.47 15.41
N PHE A 176 15.91 13.55 16.15
CA PHE A 176 17.18 13.73 16.86
C PHE A 176 18.23 12.81 16.27
N TYR A 177 19.45 13.30 16.11
CA TYR A 177 20.58 12.55 15.57
C TYR A 177 21.78 12.75 16.49
N GLU A 178 22.42 11.67 16.95
CA GLU A 178 23.62 11.77 17.77
C GLU A 178 24.78 12.43 17.00
N VAL A 179 25.56 13.26 17.69
CA VAL A 179 26.81 13.79 17.16
C VAL A 179 27.91 12.78 17.45
N SER A 180 28.48 12.20 16.38
CA SER A 180 29.57 11.23 16.49
C SER A 180 30.73 11.76 17.34
N GLY A 181 31.14 10.97 18.33
CA GLY A 181 32.27 11.30 19.21
C GLY A 181 31.98 12.30 20.33
N LYS A 182 30.73 12.74 20.53
CA LYS A 182 30.33 13.65 21.62
C LYS A 182 29.15 13.09 22.41
N THR A 183 29.36 12.82 23.70
CA THR A 183 28.30 12.34 24.61
C THR A 183 27.24 13.42 24.81
N ASN A 184 25.96 13.02 24.80
CA ASN A 184 24.79 13.90 25.02
C ASN A 184 24.67 15.05 24.01
N ALA A 185 25.30 14.92 22.84
CA ALA A 185 25.29 15.92 21.78
C ALA A 185 24.39 15.45 20.63
N TYR A 186 23.48 16.32 20.19
CA TYR A 186 22.48 15.99 19.18
C TYR A 186 22.33 17.09 18.13
N TYR A 187 22.13 16.68 16.88
CA TYR A 187 21.49 17.53 15.89
C TYR A 187 19.98 17.36 16.00
N ILE A 188 19.24 18.46 15.93
CA ILE A 188 17.78 18.45 15.94
C ILE A 188 17.28 18.88 14.56
N TYR A 189 16.52 18.01 13.92
CA TYR A 189 15.90 18.27 12.62
C TYR A 189 14.41 18.56 12.81
N ASN A 190 13.96 19.73 12.35
CA ASN A 190 12.55 20.07 12.28
C ASN A 190 11.96 19.44 11.02
N TYR A 191 11.33 18.27 11.17
CA TYR A 191 10.74 17.53 10.06
C TYR A 191 9.55 18.28 9.47
N SER A 192 8.79 19.03 10.27
CA SER A 192 7.67 19.83 9.78
C SER A 192 8.12 21.01 8.91
N ALA A 193 9.29 21.59 9.17
CA ALA A 193 9.86 22.70 8.38
C ALA A 193 10.90 22.26 7.34
N LYS A 194 11.30 20.98 7.35
CA LYS A 194 12.38 20.40 6.53
C LYS A 194 13.72 21.13 6.68
N LYS A 195 14.06 21.53 7.90
CA LYS A 195 15.27 22.31 8.22
C LYS A 195 15.90 21.85 9.52
N TRP A 196 17.19 22.10 9.66
CA TRP A 196 17.94 21.86 10.89
C TRP A 196 17.77 23.04 11.84
N LEU A 197 17.71 22.76 13.15
CA LEU A 197 17.80 23.81 14.15
C LEU A 197 19.25 24.29 14.24
N LYS A 198 19.44 25.61 14.26
CA LYS A 198 20.75 26.24 14.39
C LYS A 198 20.69 27.46 15.32
N TYR A 199 21.85 27.84 15.85
CA TYR A 199 22.05 29.09 16.58
C TYR A 199 23.40 29.71 16.20
N THR A 200 23.64 30.97 16.54
CA THR A 200 24.93 31.63 16.26
C THR A 200 25.88 31.44 17.44
N THR A 201 27.04 30.82 17.24
CA THR A 201 28.02 30.55 18.30
C THR A 201 28.63 31.82 18.87
N SER A 202 28.75 31.91 20.20
CA SER A 202 29.41 33.02 20.90
C SER A 202 30.27 32.49 22.07
N ALA A 203 31.20 33.31 22.56
CA ALA A 203 31.97 33.01 23.78
C ALA A 203 31.07 33.02 25.02
N THR A 204 30.09 33.91 25.05
CA THR A 204 29.04 33.99 26.05
C THR A 204 27.71 34.31 25.38
N TYR A 205 26.60 33.80 25.93
CA TYR A 205 25.27 34.11 25.42
C TYR A 205 24.52 35.01 26.40
N THR A 206 24.01 36.12 25.87
CA THR A 206 23.03 36.96 26.56
C THR A 206 21.63 36.41 26.31
N LYS A 207 20.68 36.74 27.20
CA LYS A 207 19.27 36.42 27.01
C LYS A 207 18.75 37.12 25.74
N GLY A 208 18.10 36.37 24.85
CA GLY A 208 17.65 36.90 23.55
C GLY A 208 16.52 36.10 22.92
N LYS A 209 15.66 36.78 22.16
CA LYS A 209 14.61 36.19 21.31
C LYS A 209 15.22 35.66 20.01
N ASP A 210 14.48 34.81 19.30
CA ASP A 210 14.86 34.34 17.95
C ASP A 210 16.28 33.73 17.90
N PHE A 211 16.69 33.11 19.01
CA PHE A 211 18.05 32.58 19.16
C PHE A 211 18.24 31.31 18.33
N VAL A 212 17.23 30.45 18.31
CA VAL A 212 17.21 29.26 17.46
C VAL A 212 16.44 29.57 16.18
N SER A 213 16.99 29.14 15.05
CA SER A 213 16.38 29.32 13.74
C SER A 213 16.43 28.03 12.92
N ASN A 214 15.54 27.92 11.94
CA ASN A 214 15.57 26.86 10.94
C ASN A 214 16.64 27.21 9.86
N GLY A 215 17.48 26.26 9.48
CA GLY A 215 18.50 26.45 8.45
C GLY A 215 19.12 25.16 7.92
N GLU A 216 20.24 25.29 7.21
CA GLU A 216 21.03 24.16 6.72
C GLU A 216 21.91 23.58 7.82
N LYS A 217 22.20 22.27 7.73
CA LYS A 217 23.09 21.58 8.67
C LYS A 217 24.49 22.17 8.61
N SER A 218 25.06 22.45 9.76
CA SER A 218 26.44 22.88 9.92
C SER A 218 26.99 22.43 11.28
N GLU A 219 28.31 22.48 11.48
CA GLU A 219 28.96 22.22 12.79
C GLU A 219 28.41 23.11 13.93
N ARG A 220 27.62 24.14 13.61
CA ARG A 220 26.99 25.09 14.55
C ARG A 220 25.51 24.76 14.83
N SER A 221 25.13 23.50 14.66
CA SER A 221 23.76 22.97 14.82
C SER A 221 23.65 21.90 15.92
N GLU A 222 24.71 21.75 16.71
CA GLU A 222 24.81 20.76 17.79
C GLU A 222 24.19 21.31 19.08
N PHE A 223 23.38 20.51 19.77
CA PHE A 223 22.80 20.84 21.06
C PHE A 223 23.21 19.81 22.10
N TYR A 224 23.52 20.27 23.30
CA TYR A 224 23.79 19.42 24.44
C TYR A 224 22.47 19.17 25.18
N ILE A 225 22.09 17.90 25.34
CA ILE A 225 20.80 17.50 25.93
C ILE A 225 21.02 16.58 27.12
N THR A 226 20.46 16.92 28.28
CA THR A 226 20.61 16.14 29.52
C THR A 226 19.28 15.96 30.24
N ASP A 227 19.10 14.81 30.88
CA ASP A 227 17.93 14.51 31.70
C ASP A 227 17.78 15.51 32.86
N ALA A 228 16.52 15.86 33.14
CA ALA A 228 16.15 16.77 34.21
C ALA A 228 14.74 16.45 34.74
N ALA A 229 14.43 16.97 35.93
CA ALA A 229 13.10 16.84 36.49
C ALA A 229 12.77 18.04 37.37
N LYS A 230 11.50 18.48 37.32
CA LYS A 230 10.97 19.57 38.14
C LYS A 230 9.48 19.35 38.37
N ASP A 231 9.01 19.61 39.59
CA ASP A 231 7.58 19.61 39.96
C ASP A 231 6.80 18.36 39.51
N GLY A 232 7.43 17.18 39.57
CA GLY A 232 6.84 15.90 39.19
C GLY A 232 6.84 15.61 37.68
N VAL A 233 7.37 16.52 36.85
CA VAL A 233 7.62 16.30 35.43
C VAL A 233 9.08 15.90 35.25
N SER A 234 9.32 14.72 34.68
CA SER A 234 10.62 14.35 34.13
C SER A 234 10.70 14.84 32.68
N GLY A 235 11.87 15.29 32.25
CA GLY A 235 12.12 15.86 30.93
C GLY A 235 13.61 15.92 30.63
N VAL A 236 13.99 16.79 29.70
CA VAL A 236 15.38 17.11 29.37
C VAL A 236 15.59 18.61 29.34
N GLN A 237 16.84 19.03 29.47
CA GLN A 237 17.28 20.39 29.19
C GLN A 237 18.05 20.41 27.88
N ILE A 238 17.97 21.53 27.16
CA ILE A 238 18.67 21.70 25.89
C ILE A 238 19.56 22.94 25.99
N GLN A 239 20.85 22.80 25.72
CA GLN A 239 21.87 23.85 25.81
C GLN A 239 22.60 24.00 24.47
N PRO A 240 22.95 25.23 24.05
CA PRO A 240 23.88 25.44 22.96
C PRO A 240 25.33 25.19 23.41
N TYR A 241 26.20 24.80 22.48
CA TYR A 241 27.65 24.85 22.67
C TYR A 241 28.20 26.26 22.46
N ASN A 242 29.17 26.68 23.28
CA ASN A 242 29.92 27.92 23.11
C ASN A 242 31.05 27.77 22.08
N ALA A 243 31.74 28.87 21.75
CA ALA A 243 32.84 28.88 20.78
C ALA A 243 34.03 27.95 21.14
N ALA A 244 34.15 27.52 22.40
CA ALA A 244 35.16 26.58 22.87
C ALA A 244 34.69 25.11 22.81
N GLY A 245 33.48 24.84 22.32
CA GLY A 245 32.91 23.49 22.22
C GLY A 245 32.37 22.94 23.55
N ASN A 246 32.19 23.80 24.56
CA ASN A 246 31.60 23.42 25.85
C ASN A 246 30.12 23.77 25.91
N ALA A 247 29.30 22.97 26.59
CA ALA A 247 27.90 23.30 26.85
C ALA A 247 27.83 24.64 27.61
N ALA A 248 27.08 25.61 27.07
CA ALA A 248 26.93 26.91 27.70
C ALA A 248 26.00 26.82 28.91
N ASN A 249 26.18 27.69 29.91
CA ASN A 249 25.27 27.76 31.08
C ASN A 249 23.95 28.49 30.76
N ASN A 250 23.41 28.24 29.57
CA ASN A 250 22.18 28.81 29.06
C ASN A 250 21.28 27.70 28.52
N TYR A 251 19.97 27.84 28.70
CA TYR A 251 19.01 26.81 28.34
C TYR A 251 17.98 27.36 27.35
N LEU A 252 17.52 26.50 26.45
CA LEU A 252 16.46 26.83 25.51
C LEU A 252 15.11 26.94 26.22
N ASN A 253 14.40 28.03 25.98
CA ASN A 253 13.03 28.29 26.46
C ASN A 253 12.35 29.25 25.45
N PHE A 254 11.01 29.33 25.43
CA PHE A 254 10.31 30.41 24.75
C PHE A 254 10.67 31.77 25.37
N TYR A 255 11.06 32.74 24.52
CA TYR A 255 11.45 34.07 25.00
C TYR A 255 10.32 34.73 25.82
N GLY A 256 10.64 35.36 26.95
CA GLY A 256 9.68 36.08 27.79
C GLY A 256 9.01 35.26 28.91
N GLY A 257 9.20 33.93 28.95
CA GLY A 257 8.75 33.07 30.04
C GLY A 257 7.22 32.95 30.17
N GLY A 258 6.65 31.87 29.64
CA GLY A 258 5.36 31.27 30.04
C GLY A 258 4.04 32.08 30.06
N GLY A 259 4.03 33.41 29.97
CA GLY A 259 2.79 34.22 29.94
C GLY A 259 2.11 34.24 28.55
N ASP A 260 0.81 34.58 28.49
CA ASP A 260 -0.13 34.55 27.32
C ASP A 260 0.30 35.30 26.03
N ASN A 261 1.49 35.02 25.49
CA ASN A 261 2.04 35.69 24.31
C ASN A 261 2.49 34.67 23.24
N VAL A 262 1.69 34.53 22.17
CA VAL A 262 1.93 33.62 21.02
C VAL A 262 3.05 34.08 20.08
N SER A 263 3.72 35.18 20.40
CA SER A 263 4.67 35.87 19.52
C SER A 263 6.14 35.49 19.74
N ASN A 264 6.41 34.46 20.56
CA ASN A 264 7.76 34.12 21.01
C ASN A 264 8.26 32.81 20.39
N THR A 265 9.42 32.88 19.75
CA THR A 265 10.19 31.74 19.25
C THR A 265 11.06 31.13 20.35
N ILE A 266 11.66 29.96 20.07
CA ILE A 266 12.70 29.39 20.94
C ILE A 266 13.87 30.38 21.08
N GLY A 267 14.06 30.89 22.29
CA GLY A 267 15.08 31.83 22.68
C GLY A 267 16.15 31.21 23.58
N ASN A 268 17.13 32.03 23.95
CA ASN A 268 18.18 31.68 24.89
C ASN A 268 17.92 32.37 26.24
N TYR A 269 17.94 31.61 27.35
CA TYR A 269 17.68 32.14 28.69
C TYR A 269 18.83 31.84 29.66
N THR A 270 19.11 32.80 30.54
CA THR A 270 20.31 32.80 31.42
C THR A 270 20.05 32.33 32.85
N THR A 271 18.80 32.15 33.28
CA THR A 271 18.50 31.81 34.68
C THR A 271 17.80 30.47 34.81
N ASP A 272 18.48 29.61 35.57
CA ASP A 272 18.03 28.53 36.43
C ASP A 272 17.67 27.16 35.87
N GLY A 273 17.77 26.87 34.57
CA GLY A 273 17.74 25.49 34.07
C GLY A 273 16.66 24.60 34.71
N ASN A 274 17.05 23.69 35.60
CA ASN A 274 16.16 22.77 36.34
C ASN A 274 15.14 23.45 37.28
N ASN A 275 15.33 24.74 37.58
CA ASN A 275 14.39 25.50 38.39
C ASN A 275 13.37 26.28 37.54
N ASP A 276 13.44 26.22 36.21
CA ASP A 276 12.49 26.86 35.28
C ASP A 276 11.74 25.81 34.45
N ALA A 277 10.41 25.72 34.64
CA ALA A 277 9.56 24.77 33.92
C ALA A 277 9.52 25.04 32.39
N GLY A 278 9.79 26.27 31.96
CA GLY A 278 9.87 26.59 30.53
C GLY A 278 11.13 26.06 29.84
N SER A 279 12.18 25.75 30.63
CA SER A 279 13.45 25.19 30.15
C SER A 279 13.52 23.65 30.24
N LEU A 280 12.45 23.02 30.75
CA LEU A 280 12.31 21.57 30.86
C LEU A 280 11.44 21.04 29.72
N TRP A 281 12.03 20.29 28.80
CA TRP A 281 11.39 19.77 27.58
C TRP A 281 11.00 18.31 27.72
N VAL A 282 9.87 17.93 27.14
CA VAL A 282 9.31 16.59 27.10
C VAL A 282 9.04 16.24 25.64
N PHE A 283 9.43 15.03 25.24
CA PHE A 283 9.26 14.55 23.88
C PHE A 283 8.26 13.41 23.83
N THR A 284 7.34 13.47 22.86
CA THR A 284 6.38 12.38 22.64
C THR A 284 6.61 11.83 21.25
N GLU A 285 7.01 10.56 21.19
CA GLU A 285 7.25 9.88 19.92
C GLU A 285 5.95 9.76 19.13
N VAL A 286 6.04 10.06 17.84
CA VAL A 286 4.98 9.95 16.87
C VAL A 286 5.21 8.66 16.09
N GLU A 287 4.21 7.79 16.04
CA GLU A 287 4.27 6.54 15.28
C GLU A 287 4.53 6.83 13.80
N ILE A 288 5.65 6.33 13.27
CA ILE A 288 6.00 6.44 11.85
C ILE A 288 5.52 5.19 11.14
N ALA A 289 4.48 5.31 10.32
CA ALA A 289 4.11 4.23 9.40
C ALA A 289 5.26 3.97 8.40
N ASN A 290 6.06 2.94 8.65
CA ASN A 290 7.16 2.52 7.78
C ASN A 290 6.64 1.82 6.51
N ASN A 291 6.02 2.58 5.61
CA ASN A 291 5.46 2.12 4.34
C ASN A 291 6.52 2.13 3.21
N ASN A 292 7.47 1.20 3.24
CA ASN A 292 8.19 0.90 1.99
C ASN A 292 7.21 0.24 1.02
N ALA A 293 7.13 0.76 -0.21
CA ALA A 293 6.28 0.24 -1.26
C ALA A 293 6.72 -1.19 -1.66
N VAL A 294 5.83 -2.17 -1.53
CA VAL A 294 6.12 -3.58 -1.83
C VAL A 294 5.17 -4.24 -2.82
N ILE A 295 4.20 -3.48 -3.30
CA ILE A 295 3.35 -3.88 -4.41
C ILE A 295 3.78 -3.08 -5.65
N THR A 296 4.14 -3.81 -6.69
CA THR A 296 4.41 -3.25 -8.00
C THR A 296 3.20 -3.50 -8.89
N ASN A 297 2.60 -2.42 -9.36
CA ASN A 297 1.52 -2.47 -10.36
C ASN A 297 2.12 -2.18 -11.72
N LYS A 298 1.94 -3.09 -12.67
CA LYS A 298 2.20 -2.83 -14.08
C LYS A 298 0.87 -2.66 -14.79
N THR A 299 0.57 -1.44 -15.22
CA THR A 299 -0.57 -1.20 -16.09
C THR A 299 -0.32 -1.86 -17.44
N MET A 300 -1.39 -2.33 -18.08
CA MET A 300 -1.28 -2.88 -19.43
C MET A 300 -1.25 -1.74 -20.43
N SER A 301 -0.52 -1.91 -21.53
CA SER A 301 -0.59 -0.96 -22.64
C SER A 301 -1.99 -0.99 -23.25
N GLU A 302 -2.56 0.19 -23.47
CA GLU A 302 -3.76 0.36 -24.30
C GLU A 302 -3.33 0.59 -25.75
N GLY A 303 -4.26 0.44 -26.72
CA GLY A 303 -3.98 0.58 -28.14
C GLY A 303 -3.03 -0.47 -28.71
N SER A 304 -2.41 -0.17 -29.85
CA SER A 304 -1.49 -1.09 -30.55
C SER A 304 -0.35 -0.34 -31.22
N VAL A 305 0.82 -0.96 -31.23
CA VAL A 305 1.94 -0.51 -32.08
C VAL A 305 1.61 -0.90 -33.51
N VAL A 306 1.54 0.10 -34.39
CA VAL A 306 1.28 -0.10 -35.83
C VAL A 306 2.59 -0.44 -36.54
N SER A 307 3.66 0.31 -36.23
CA SER A 307 4.99 0.07 -36.77
C SER A 307 6.07 0.64 -35.85
N THR A 308 7.13 -0.13 -35.60
CA THR A 308 8.36 0.35 -34.96
C THR A 308 9.35 0.78 -36.03
N LEU A 309 9.75 2.05 -36.03
CA LEU A 309 10.62 2.66 -37.04
C LEU A 309 12.09 2.59 -36.63
N LEU A 310 12.34 2.68 -35.32
CA LEU A 310 13.65 2.56 -34.69
C LEU A 310 13.46 1.95 -33.30
N GLU A 311 14.36 1.09 -32.86
CA GLU A 311 14.36 0.52 -31.50
C GLU A 311 15.78 0.17 -31.06
N ASN A 312 16.06 0.34 -29.77
CA ASN A 312 17.34 0.00 -29.12
C ASN A 312 18.57 0.46 -29.90
N HIS A 313 18.55 1.67 -30.43
CA HIS A 313 19.60 2.21 -31.29
C HIS A 313 20.33 3.36 -30.58
N THR A 314 21.64 3.25 -30.43
CA THR A 314 22.47 4.37 -29.98
C THR A 314 23.05 5.08 -31.20
N GLY A 315 22.78 6.38 -31.33
CA GLY A 315 23.34 7.18 -32.39
C GLY A 315 24.87 7.24 -32.31
N ASP A 316 25.51 7.24 -33.47
CA ASP A 316 26.97 7.31 -33.61
C ASP A 316 27.45 8.69 -34.11
N GLY A 317 26.55 9.68 -34.18
CA GLY A 317 26.81 10.97 -34.80
C GLY A 317 26.67 10.94 -36.33
N THR A 318 25.91 10.00 -36.88
CA THR A 318 25.45 10.01 -38.28
C THR A 318 23.94 10.22 -38.37
N LYS A 319 23.46 10.59 -39.57
CA LYS A 319 22.04 10.89 -39.79
C LYS A 319 21.19 9.65 -39.64
N ILE A 320 20.13 9.78 -38.86
CA ILE A 320 19.10 8.75 -38.69
C ILE A 320 17.86 9.24 -39.43
N LEU A 321 17.44 8.51 -40.46
CA LEU A 321 16.23 8.81 -41.22
C LEU A 321 15.39 7.55 -41.39
N LYS A 322 14.13 7.64 -40.99
CA LYS A 322 13.09 6.64 -41.22
C LYS A 322 11.89 7.31 -41.87
N GLU A 323 11.16 6.55 -42.68
CA GLU A 323 10.01 7.06 -43.41
C GLU A 323 8.84 6.10 -43.26
N THR A 324 7.62 6.63 -43.10
CA THR A 324 6.42 5.82 -42.95
C THR A 324 5.17 6.54 -43.45
N ALA A 325 4.14 5.78 -43.79
CA ALA A 325 2.79 6.30 -44.00
C ALA A 325 2.08 6.51 -42.65
N ILE A 326 1.18 7.48 -42.56
CA ILE A 326 0.44 7.78 -41.32
C ILE A 326 -0.99 8.24 -41.59
N ASP A 327 -1.94 7.74 -40.79
CA ASP A 327 -3.32 8.21 -40.71
C ASP A 327 -3.53 8.90 -39.35
N TRP A 328 -3.34 10.22 -39.31
CA TRP A 328 -3.43 11.03 -38.09
C TRP A 328 -4.79 10.99 -37.37
N THR A 329 -5.85 10.50 -38.03
CA THR A 329 -7.17 10.33 -37.40
C THR A 329 -7.25 9.07 -36.54
N LYS A 330 -6.36 8.10 -36.78
CA LYS A 330 -6.30 6.82 -36.05
C LYS A 330 -4.98 6.60 -35.33
N GLN A 331 -3.95 7.35 -35.69
CA GLN A 331 -2.56 7.10 -35.31
C GLN A 331 -1.86 8.35 -34.80
N LYS A 332 -0.83 8.10 -34.00
CA LYS A 332 0.12 9.09 -33.49
C LYS A 332 1.54 8.54 -33.54
N VAL A 333 2.53 9.41 -33.44
CA VAL A 333 3.94 9.03 -33.33
C VAL A 333 4.39 9.21 -31.90
N ILE A 334 5.12 8.22 -31.37
CA ILE A 334 5.77 8.30 -30.07
C ILE A 334 7.26 7.95 -30.17
N ALA A 335 8.07 8.52 -29.27
CA ALA A 335 9.47 8.14 -29.13
C ALA A 335 9.91 8.18 -27.66
N GLU A 336 10.87 7.32 -27.31
CA GLU A 336 11.59 7.38 -26.03
C GLU A 336 13.10 7.43 -26.29
N ILE A 337 13.73 8.49 -25.80
CA ILE A 337 15.10 8.88 -26.14
C ILE A 337 15.85 9.18 -24.84
N ASP A 338 16.91 8.42 -24.61
CA ASP A 338 17.86 8.59 -23.50
C ASP A 338 19.01 9.48 -23.98
N ILE A 339 19.09 10.69 -23.42
CA ILE A 339 20.08 11.70 -23.79
C ILE A 339 21.40 11.57 -23.00
N SER A 340 21.53 10.55 -22.14
CA SER A 340 22.76 10.34 -21.34
C SER A 340 24.00 10.04 -22.19
N THR A 341 23.80 9.58 -23.42
CA THR A 341 24.87 9.29 -24.38
C THR A 341 25.20 10.46 -25.31
N CYS A 342 24.48 11.58 -25.20
CA CYS A 342 24.80 12.80 -25.95
C CYS A 342 26.15 13.37 -25.53
N GLY A 343 26.85 13.97 -26.49
CA GLY A 343 28.06 14.75 -26.28
C GLY A 343 27.79 16.16 -25.74
N THR A 344 28.84 16.99 -25.78
CA THR A 344 28.86 18.36 -25.24
C THR A 344 28.38 19.43 -26.22
N GLY A 345 28.19 19.07 -27.49
CA GLY A 345 27.69 19.96 -28.54
C GLY A 345 26.17 20.05 -28.60
N THR A 346 25.69 20.75 -29.63
CA THR A 346 24.26 20.74 -29.99
C THR A 346 23.95 19.49 -30.80
N GLU A 347 22.87 18.79 -30.46
CA GLU A 347 22.44 17.56 -31.14
C GLU A 347 20.93 17.63 -31.47
N ASP A 348 20.57 17.29 -32.72
CA ASP A 348 19.22 16.97 -33.18
C ASP A 348 18.81 15.65 -32.52
N LEU A 349 17.86 15.73 -31.60
CA LEU A 349 17.38 14.58 -30.85
C LEU A 349 16.19 13.93 -31.54
N PHE A 350 15.34 14.72 -32.16
CA PHE A 350 14.13 14.23 -32.79
C PHE A 350 13.57 15.25 -33.78
N SER A 351 13.50 14.84 -35.02
CA SER A 351 12.89 15.59 -36.11
C SER A 351 11.78 14.75 -36.74
N ILE A 352 10.67 15.41 -37.10
CA ILE A 352 9.49 14.78 -37.71
C ILE A 352 8.80 15.73 -38.69
N GLY A 353 8.43 15.24 -39.87
CA GLY A 353 7.70 16.05 -40.84
C GLY A 353 7.83 15.56 -42.28
N GLU A 354 7.67 16.47 -43.23
CA GLU A 354 7.76 16.18 -44.67
C GLU A 354 9.18 15.84 -45.13
N ASN A 355 10.19 16.57 -44.65
CA ASN A 355 11.59 16.33 -45.00
C ASN A 355 12.53 16.78 -43.88
N ILE A 356 12.85 15.88 -42.95
CA ILE A 356 13.57 16.20 -41.71
C ILE A 356 15.03 16.62 -41.92
N GLN A 357 15.56 16.55 -43.14
CA GLN A 357 16.95 16.92 -43.43
C GLN A 357 17.12 18.41 -43.72
N THR A 358 16.04 19.18 -43.74
CA THR A 358 16.06 20.61 -44.01
C THR A 358 15.16 21.36 -43.04
N PHE A 359 15.58 22.55 -42.65
CA PHE A 359 14.74 23.52 -41.96
C PHE A 359 13.66 24.16 -42.85
N GLU A 360 13.63 23.88 -44.15
CA GLU A 360 12.73 24.59 -45.08
C GLU A 360 11.40 23.87 -45.32
N ALA A 361 11.25 22.63 -44.86
CA ALA A 361 10.02 21.85 -45.04
C ALA A 361 9.12 21.89 -43.79
N ASN A 362 7.88 21.41 -43.95
CA ASN A 362 6.90 21.38 -42.86
C ASN A 362 7.29 20.32 -41.82
N ASN A 363 8.13 20.73 -40.86
CA ASN A 363 8.78 19.86 -39.88
C ASN A 363 8.74 20.45 -38.47
N ILE A 364 8.90 19.55 -37.51
CA ILE A 364 9.25 19.87 -36.13
C ILE A 364 10.64 19.30 -35.89
N HIS A 365 11.53 20.10 -35.30
CA HIS A 365 12.89 19.71 -34.95
C HIS A 365 13.12 19.96 -33.45
N MET A 366 13.67 19.00 -32.74
CA MET A 366 13.96 19.09 -31.31
C MET A 366 15.44 18.83 -31.06
N TYR A 367 16.09 19.77 -30.37
CA TYR A 367 17.54 19.76 -30.13
C TYR A 367 17.87 19.81 -28.65
N LYS A 368 18.97 19.18 -28.29
CA LYS A 368 19.75 19.52 -27.09
C LYS A 368 20.80 20.55 -27.48
N LYS A 369 20.81 21.72 -26.84
CA LYS A 369 21.86 22.73 -27.00
C LYS A 369 23.12 22.37 -26.21
N SER A 370 24.23 23.04 -26.50
CA SER A 370 25.51 22.86 -25.80
C SER A 370 25.45 23.17 -24.30
N ASP A 371 24.51 23.99 -23.86
CA ASP A 371 24.26 24.29 -22.43
C ASP A 371 23.38 23.24 -21.73
N GLY A 372 22.98 22.18 -22.45
CA GLY A 372 22.13 21.10 -21.96
C GLY A 372 20.63 21.38 -22.06
N SER A 373 20.20 22.58 -22.43
CA SER A 373 18.79 22.90 -22.62
C SER A 373 18.21 22.19 -23.85
N ILE A 374 17.01 21.64 -23.72
CA ILE A 374 16.20 21.18 -24.86
C ILE A 374 15.41 22.34 -25.44
N THR A 375 15.34 22.39 -26.76
CA THR A 375 14.54 23.36 -27.51
C THR A 375 13.86 22.66 -28.68
N ALA A 376 12.68 23.13 -29.06
CA ALA A 376 12.00 22.64 -30.24
C ALA A 376 11.60 23.80 -31.15
N TYR A 377 11.60 23.52 -32.44
CA TYR A 377 11.23 24.45 -33.48
C TYR A 377 10.19 23.82 -34.37
N LEU A 378 9.05 24.49 -34.53
CA LEU A 378 8.12 24.24 -35.61
C LEU A 378 8.47 25.21 -36.73
N VAL A 379 8.97 24.69 -37.85
CA VAL A 379 9.64 25.53 -38.83
C VAL A 379 8.84 25.72 -40.11
N GLY A 380 8.76 27.00 -40.51
CA GLY A 380 9.06 27.49 -41.84
C GLY A 380 10.22 28.50 -41.77
N ASN A 381 11.11 28.49 -42.77
CA ASN A 381 12.39 29.23 -42.90
C ASN A 381 12.72 30.26 -41.79
N PRO A 382 13.87 30.17 -41.08
CA PRO A 382 14.23 31.07 -39.97
C PRO A 382 14.31 32.57 -40.34
N ILE A 383 14.44 32.95 -41.63
CA ILE A 383 14.37 34.34 -42.09
C ILE A 383 12.91 34.89 -42.02
N ARG A 384 11.90 34.02 -41.92
CA ARG A 384 10.47 34.36 -41.94
C ARG A 384 9.69 33.94 -40.68
N GLY A 385 10.36 33.67 -39.55
CA GLY A 385 9.70 33.60 -38.24
C GLY A 385 8.85 32.35 -37.98
N GLY A 386 9.50 31.19 -37.86
CA GLY A 386 8.93 30.00 -37.19
C GLY A 386 8.63 30.26 -35.70
N ILE A 387 7.89 29.36 -35.04
CA ILE A 387 7.72 29.44 -33.57
C ILE A 387 8.91 28.74 -32.92
N THR A 388 9.69 29.51 -32.16
CA THR A 388 10.46 28.99 -31.03
C THR A 388 9.50 28.75 -29.87
N GLY A 389 9.10 27.51 -29.69
CA GLY A 389 8.43 27.10 -28.48
C GLY A 389 9.49 26.42 -27.65
N PHE A 390 9.78 26.98 -26.47
CA PHE A 390 10.22 26.20 -25.33
C PHE A 390 11.74 26.20 -24.98
N GLU A 391 12.04 26.47 -23.70
CA GLU A 391 13.35 26.27 -23.06
C GLU A 391 13.19 25.32 -21.85
N SER A 392 14.06 24.31 -21.77
CA SER A 392 13.85 23.05 -21.03
C SER A 392 14.70 22.83 -19.79
N SER A 393 14.91 23.83 -18.94
CA SER A 393 15.50 23.52 -17.62
C SER A 393 14.58 22.63 -16.75
N THR A 394 13.31 22.39 -17.15
CA THR A 394 12.28 21.73 -16.33
C THR A 394 11.66 20.44 -16.91
N LEU A 395 11.94 20.05 -18.16
CA LEU A 395 11.26 18.90 -18.78
C LEU A 395 11.88 17.54 -18.50
N LEU A 396 13.07 17.50 -17.90
CA LEU A 396 13.84 16.27 -17.82
C LEU A 396 13.33 15.36 -16.69
N ASP A 397 12.76 14.20 -17.04
CA ASP A 397 12.62 13.05 -16.15
C ASP A 397 13.96 12.30 -16.11
N GLY A 398 14.93 12.90 -15.40
CA GLY A 398 16.33 12.45 -15.45
C GLY A 398 16.94 12.66 -16.85
N ASN A 399 17.38 11.60 -17.51
CA ASN A 399 17.94 11.66 -18.88
C ASN A 399 16.94 11.18 -19.95
N MET A 400 15.67 10.98 -19.60
CA MET A 400 14.68 10.40 -20.51
C MET A 400 13.76 11.45 -21.12
N LEU A 401 13.65 11.44 -22.45
CA LEU A 401 12.68 12.22 -23.21
C LEU A 401 11.64 11.29 -23.84
N ARG A 402 10.37 11.59 -23.60
CA ARG A 402 9.21 10.91 -24.18
C ARG A 402 8.46 11.89 -25.05
N VAL A 403 8.43 11.61 -26.35
CA VAL A 403 7.82 12.48 -27.35
C VAL A 403 6.50 11.85 -27.79
N GLU A 404 5.45 12.65 -27.93
CA GLU A 404 4.20 12.31 -28.62
C GLU A 404 3.89 13.40 -29.66
N LEU A 405 3.60 13.01 -30.90
CA LEU A 405 2.96 13.87 -31.88
C LEU A 405 1.62 13.28 -32.28
N SER A 406 0.54 13.98 -31.96
CA SER A 406 -0.84 13.55 -32.27
C SER A 406 -1.70 14.71 -32.78
N SER A 407 -2.71 14.40 -33.59
CA SER A 407 -3.67 15.40 -34.08
C SER A 407 -4.67 15.87 -33.01
N GLU A 408 -4.64 15.26 -31.83
CA GLU A 408 -5.42 15.64 -30.65
C GLU A 408 -4.66 16.66 -29.80
N LYS A 409 -3.42 16.36 -29.41
CA LYS A 409 -2.65 17.19 -28.46
C LYS A 409 -1.66 18.15 -29.14
N GLY A 410 -1.15 17.80 -30.31
CA GLY A 410 0.00 18.45 -30.92
C GLY A 410 1.31 17.74 -30.58
N PHE A 411 2.40 18.50 -30.46
CA PHE A 411 3.74 18.01 -30.11
C PHE A 411 3.96 18.13 -28.60
N VAL A 412 4.12 16.99 -27.95
CA VAL A 412 4.22 16.84 -26.50
C VAL A 412 5.55 16.21 -26.16
N VAL A 413 6.23 16.73 -25.14
CA VAL A 413 7.48 16.19 -24.61
C VAL A 413 7.36 16.08 -23.10
N ASN A 414 7.53 14.87 -22.56
CA ASN A 414 7.38 14.58 -21.13
C ASN A 414 6.09 15.18 -20.54
N ASP A 415 4.96 14.87 -21.19
CA ASP A 415 3.61 15.34 -20.87
C ASP A 415 3.36 16.87 -20.96
N VAL A 416 4.35 17.64 -21.39
CA VAL A 416 4.20 19.08 -21.64
C VAL A 416 3.92 19.33 -23.12
N VAL A 417 2.82 20.03 -23.41
CA VAL A 417 2.47 20.46 -24.77
C VAL A 417 3.44 21.56 -25.20
N VAL A 418 4.41 21.21 -26.03
CA VAL A 418 5.41 22.14 -26.59
C VAL A 418 4.80 22.95 -27.73
N PHE A 419 4.07 22.29 -28.63
CA PHE A 419 3.26 22.95 -29.66
C PHE A 419 1.86 22.33 -29.68
N SER A 420 0.82 23.12 -29.46
CA SER A 420 -0.56 22.64 -29.60
C SER A 420 -0.89 22.33 -31.06
N LYS A 421 -1.87 21.46 -31.29
CA LYS A 421 -2.42 21.18 -32.63
C LYS A 421 -2.72 22.46 -33.42
N ASP A 422 -3.39 23.41 -32.78
CA ASP A 422 -3.79 24.68 -33.41
C ASP A 422 -2.58 25.52 -33.80
N SER A 423 -1.54 25.55 -32.95
CA SER A 423 -0.29 26.24 -33.25
C SER A 423 0.43 25.60 -34.44
N ILE A 424 0.49 24.27 -34.45
CA ILE A 424 1.08 23.48 -35.54
C ILE A 424 0.37 23.78 -36.86
N ASN A 425 -0.97 23.65 -36.90
CA ASN A 425 -1.73 23.86 -38.11
C ASN A 425 -1.68 25.32 -38.58
N LYS A 426 -1.85 26.29 -37.69
CA LYS A 426 -1.78 27.72 -38.03
C LYS A 426 -0.48 28.09 -38.73
N TYR A 427 0.65 27.59 -38.23
CA TYR A 427 1.95 27.90 -38.81
C TYR A 427 2.22 27.11 -40.08
N SER A 428 1.81 25.84 -40.11
CA SER A 428 1.91 25.01 -41.31
C SER A 428 1.13 25.61 -42.48
N GLU A 429 -0.13 25.98 -42.27
CA GLU A 429 -0.98 26.61 -43.29
C GLU A 429 -0.41 27.95 -43.74
N LYS A 430 0.06 28.77 -42.81
CA LYS A 430 0.62 30.09 -43.11
C LYS A 430 1.82 30.03 -44.06
N TYR A 431 2.70 29.03 -43.91
CA TYR A 431 3.96 28.96 -44.65
C TYR A 431 3.96 27.93 -45.78
N TYR A 432 3.09 26.94 -45.75
CA TYR A 432 3.08 25.81 -46.70
C TYR A 432 1.73 25.57 -47.38
N GLU A 433 0.72 26.39 -47.09
CA GLU A 433 -0.66 26.25 -47.64
C GLU A 433 -1.28 24.87 -47.38
N LYS A 434 -0.77 24.14 -46.37
CA LYS A 434 -1.23 22.81 -45.96
C LYS A 434 -1.05 22.62 -44.45
N GLN A 435 -1.97 21.89 -43.83
CA GLN A 435 -1.85 21.51 -42.42
C GLN A 435 -0.79 20.42 -42.22
N PHE A 436 -0.06 20.44 -41.10
CA PHE A 436 0.89 19.36 -40.75
C PHE A 436 0.19 17.99 -40.71
N PHE A 437 -0.96 17.92 -40.04
CA PHE A 437 -1.73 16.68 -39.89
C PHE A 437 -2.47 16.24 -41.18
N SER A 438 -2.23 16.92 -42.31
CA SER A 438 -2.66 16.44 -43.64
C SER A 438 -1.60 15.58 -44.33
N LEU A 439 -0.37 15.51 -43.81
CA LEU A 439 0.69 14.66 -44.34
C LEU A 439 0.31 13.18 -44.21
N SER A 440 0.23 12.46 -45.34
CA SER A 440 -0.03 11.02 -45.37
C SER A 440 1.25 10.17 -45.28
N LYS A 441 2.42 10.82 -45.39
CA LYS A 441 3.75 10.23 -45.30
C LYS A 441 4.65 11.19 -44.53
N ILE A 442 5.45 10.66 -43.62
CA ILE A 442 6.36 11.44 -42.79
C ILE A 442 7.75 10.80 -42.73
N GLN A 443 8.74 11.64 -42.50
CA GLN A 443 10.07 11.24 -42.08
C GLN A 443 10.24 11.49 -40.57
N VAL A 444 11.01 10.63 -39.91
CA VAL A 444 11.40 10.75 -38.50
C VAL A 444 12.86 10.37 -38.26
N GLY A 445 13.49 10.98 -37.27
CA GLY A 445 14.84 10.64 -36.84
C GLY A 445 15.66 11.86 -36.43
N SER A 446 16.97 11.81 -36.65
CA SER A 446 17.92 12.90 -36.41
C SER A 446 18.63 13.18 -37.73
N GLY A 447 18.09 14.09 -38.54
CA GLY A 447 18.48 14.27 -39.94
C GLY A 447 18.92 15.69 -40.29
N GLU A 448 18.68 16.65 -39.41
CA GLU A 448 18.92 18.06 -39.67
C GLU A 448 20.40 18.43 -39.47
N GLY A 449 20.92 19.33 -40.32
CA GLY A 449 22.30 19.80 -40.26
C GLY A 449 23.34 18.86 -40.87
N THR A 450 24.62 19.18 -40.65
CA THR A 450 25.78 18.35 -41.07
C THR A 450 26.75 18.05 -39.94
N ASN A 451 26.48 18.54 -38.71
CA ASN A 451 27.33 18.39 -37.51
C ASN A 451 26.50 18.41 -36.21
N GLN A 452 25.22 18.04 -36.29
CA GLN A 452 24.27 18.05 -35.16
C GLN A 452 23.63 16.67 -34.98
N GLU A 453 24.18 15.64 -35.61
CA GLU A 453 23.65 14.29 -35.56
C GLU A 453 23.70 13.72 -34.14
N SER A 454 22.61 13.06 -33.76
CA SER A 454 22.44 12.54 -32.41
C SER A 454 23.43 11.43 -32.05
N LYS A 455 23.91 11.49 -30.82
CA LYS A 455 24.53 10.36 -30.10
C LYS A 455 23.61 9.80 -29.03
N ALA A 456 22.38 10.29 -28.93
CA ALA A 456 21.38 9.80 -27.99
C ALA A 456 21.06 8.32 -28.24
N LYS A 457 20.61 7.64 -27.20
CA LYS A 457 20.09 6.28 -27.29
C LYS A 457 18.57 6.35 -27.48
N TYR A 458 18.10 5.88 -28.62
CA TYR A 458 16.70 5.72 -28.96
C TYR A 458 16.22 4.37 -28.47
N ASN A 459 15.43 4.34 -27.40
CA ASN A 459 14.77 3.12 -26.95
C ASN A 459 13.75 2.69 -28.00
N TYR A 460 12.95 3.64 -28.51
CA TYR A 460 12.10 3.41 -29.68
C TYR A 460 11.64 4.73 -30.35
N ILE A 461 11.26 4.61 -31.63
CA ILE A 461 10.39 5.53 -32.36
C ILE A 461 9.32 4.67 -33.04
N SER A 462 8.04 4.92 -32.76
CA SER A 462 6.94 4.08 -33.26
C SER A 462 5.72 4.88 -33.69
N VAL A 463 5.03 4.37 -34.71
CA VAL A 463 3.63 4.74 -35.01
C VAL A 463 2.73 3.81 -34.21
N VAL A 464 1.80 4.40 -33.49
CA VAL A 464 0.87 3.69 -32.62
C VAL A 464 -0.56 4.17 -32.87
N THR A 465 -1.56 3.41 -32.44
CA THR A 465 -2.95 3.88 -32.46
C THR A 465 -3.16 5.05 -31.49
N ASN A 466 -4.17 5.88 -31.73
CA ASN A 466 -4.41 7.09 -30.92
C ASN A 466 -4.66 6.79 -29.43
N ASP A 467 -5.35 5.68 -29.15
CA ASP A 467 -5.62 5.16 -27.81
C ASP A 467 -4.39 4.49 -27.16
N TYR A 468 -3.23 4.47 -27.83
CA TYR A 468 -2.04 3.85 -27.28
C TYR A 468 -1.54 4.56 -26.03
N LYS A 469 -1.33 3.79 -24.97
CA LYS A 469 -0.70 4.21 -23.72
C LYS A 469 0.38 3.21 -23.35
N THR A 470 1.56 3.71 -22.97
CA THR A 470 2.64 2.85 -22.51
C THR A 470 2.27 2.19 -21.18
N ALA A 471 2.68 0.93 -21.01
CA ALA A 471 2.60 0.26 -19.73
C ALA A 471 3.44 1.02 -18.70
N THR A 472 2.84 1.47 -17.62
CA THR A 472 3.51 2.12 -16.50
C THR A 472 3.73 1.13 -15.38
N VAL A 473 4.86 1.24 -14.69
CA VAL A 473 5.17 0.46 -13.49
C VAL A 473 5.21 1.41 -12.32
N THR A 474 4.38 1.15 -11.31
CA THR A 474 4.32 1.96 -10.09
C THR A 474 4.53 1.07 -8.88
N SER A 475 5.50 1.41 -8.05
CA SER A 475 5.68 0.80 -6.73
C SER A 475 4.86 1.59 -5.71
N SER A 476 3.91 0.92 -5.07
CA SER A 476 3.04 1.49 -4.04
C SER A 476 2.65 0.38 -3.04
N ASN A 477 1.75 0.66 -2.10
CA ASN A 477 1.04 -0.38 -1.36
C ASN A 477 -0.42 -0.48 -1.81
N THR A 478 -0.67 -0.27 -3.10
CA THR A 478 -2.00 -0.38 -3.69
C THR A 478 -2.08 -1.63 -4.55
N LEU A 479 -3.08 -2.47 -4.37
CA LEU A 479 -3.47 -3.50 -5.32
C LEU A 479 -4.52 -2.92 -6.28
N ASP A 480 -4.23 -2.91 -7.58
CA ASP A 480 -5.11 -2.34 -8.60
C ASP A 480 -5.78 -3.45 -9.44
N GLU A 481 -7.11 -3.45 -9.49
CA GLU A 481 -7.87 -4.45 -10.25
C GLU A 481 -7.65 -4.37 -11.77
N VAL A 482 -7.14 -3.25 -12.30
CA VAL A 482 -6.86 -3.11 -13.74
C VAL A 482 -5.38 -3.31 -14.09
N ALA A 483 -4.53 -3.60 -13.11
CA ALA A 483 -3.10 -3.79 -13.31
C ALA A 483 -2.66 -5.24 -13.12
N VAL A 484 -1.45 -5.53 -13.58
CA VAL A 484 -0.71 -6.72 -13.15
C VAL A 484 -0.03 -6.40 -11.82
N ASN A 485 -0.57 -6.96 -10.75
CA ASN A 485 -0.04 -6.82 -9.40
C ASN A 485 1.08 -7.86 -9.17
N SER A 486 2.21 -7.39 -8.65
CA SER A 486 3.35 -8.20 -8.20
C SER A 486 3.76 -7.75 -6.80
N PHE A 487 4.04 -8.68 -5.90
CA PHE A 487 4.36 -8.37 -4.50
C PHE A 487 5.19 -9.47 -3.85
N ASN A 488 5.92 -9.12 -2.80
CA ASN A 488 6.64 -10.06 -1.94
C ASN A 488 5.90 -10.26 -0.62
N ALA A 489 6.22 -11.35 0.09
CA ALA A 489 5.66 -11.57 1.42
C ALA A 489 6.14 -10.47 2.38
N GLN A 490 5.21 -9.89 3.13
CA GLN A 490 5.52 -8.82 4.07
C GLN A 490 4.52 -8.82 5.21
N ASN A 491 4.99 -8.44 6.39
CA ASN A 491 4.15 -8.28 7.57
C ASN A 491 3.91 -6.81 7.89
N ASN A 492 2.76 -6.54 8.49
CA ASN A 492 2.40 -5.22 9.03
C ASN A 492 2.54 -4.08 8.01
N VAL A 493 1.88 -4.22 6.85
CA VAL A 493 1.87 -3.20 5.80
C VAL A 493 0.47 -2.67 5.57
N ASP A 494 0.35 -1.36 5.34
CA ASP A 494 -0.92 -0.75 4.96
C ASP A 494 -1.17 -0.97 3.48
N VAL A 495 -2.29 -1.60 3.13
CA VAL A 495 -2.66 -1.92 1.75
C VAL A 495 -3.96 -1.23 1.37
N GLN A 496 -3.99 -0.57 0.21
CA GLN A 496 -5.21 -0.09 -0.41
C GLN A 496 -5.62 -1.01 -1.57
N LEU A 497 -6.91 -1.30 -1.69
CA LEU A 497 -7.45 -1.87 -2.92
C LEU A 497 -7.97 -0.74 -3.80
N LYS A 498 -7.60 -0.70 -5.07
CA LYS A 498 -8.25 0.17 -6.06
C LYS A 498 -9.34 -0.63 -6.77
N ARG A 499 -10.47 -0.74 -6.07
CA ARG A 499 -11.62 -1.57 -6.45
C ARG A 499 -12.88 -1.07 -5.74
N THR A 500 -14.02 -1.19 -6.41
CA THR A 500 -15.35 -0.97 -5.83
C THR A 500 -16.09 -2.30 -5.65
N LEU A 501 -16.82 -2.44 -4.53
CA LEU A 501 -17.76 -3.55 -4.27
C LEU A 501 -19.18 -3.01 -4.15
N SER A 502 -20.12 -3.59 -4.89
CA SER A 502 -21.53 -3.17 -4.88
C SER A 502 -22.35 -4.00 -3.89
N PRO A 503 -23.28 -3.41 -3.12
CA PRO A 503 -24.21 -4.15 -2.27
C PRO A 503 -25.34 -4.83 -3.06
N GLU A 504 -25.55 -4.43 -4.32
CA GLU A 504 -26.68 -4.89 -5.14
C GLU A 504 -26.53 -6.36 -5.57
N HIS A 505 -25.29 -6.85 -5.69
CA HIS A 505 -24.98 -8.18 -6.19
C HIS A 505 -23.77 -8.81 -5.47
N TRP A 506 -23.58 -10.11 -5.67
CA TRP A 506 -22.41 -10.82 -5.18
C TRP A 506 -21.15 -10.39 -5.93
N ASN A 507 -20.14 -9.93 -5.20
CA ASN A 507 -18.84 -9.57 -5.76
C ASN A 507 -17.88 -10.74 -5.58
N SER A 508 -17.33 -11.29 -6.68
CA SER A 508 -16.22 -12.25 -6.53
C SER A 508 -14.97 -11.54 -6.01
N PHE A 509 -14.28 -12.12 -5.04
CA PHE A 509 -13.24 -11.44 -4.26
C PHE A 509 -12.08 -12.38 -3.93
N CYS A 510 -10.85 -11.93 -4.14
CA CYS A 510 -9.64 -12.65 -3.78
C CYS A 510 -8.49 -11.66 -3.58
N VAL A 511 -7.82 -11.72 -2.43
CA VAL A 511 -6.72 -10.82 -2.05
C VAL A 511 -5.58 -11.62 -1.41
N PRO A 512 -4.32 -11.15 -1.46
CA PRO A 512 -3.17 -11.90 -0.97
C PRO A 512 -2.91 -11.71 0.54
N PHE A 513 -3.92 -11.34 1.32
CA PHE A 513 -3.81 -11.17 2.77
C PHE A 513 -5.12 -11.57 3.45
N ALA A 514 -5.06 -11.94 4.72
CA ALA A 514 -6.25 -12.28 5.48
C ALA A 514 -7.01 -11.02 5.92
N ILE A 515 -8.35 -11.11 5.99
CA ILE A 515 -9.24 -10.07 6.53
C ILE A 515 -10.10 -10.70 7.63
N SER A 516 -10.02 -10.14 8.84
CA SER A 516 -10.79 -10.60 9.99
C SER A 516 -12.26 -10.18 9.91
N ALA A 517 -13.10 -10.81 10.73
CA ALA A 517 -14.52 -10.48 10.83
C ALA A 517 -14.76 -9.01 11.21
N ASP A 518 -13.97 -8.48 12.16
CA ASP A 518 -14.09 -7.10 12.61
C ASP A 518 -13.76 -6.11 11.49
N VAL A 519 -12.70 -6.39 10.72
CA VAL A 519 -12.30 -5.57 9.58
C VAL A 519 -13.31 -5.67 8.45
N ILE A 520 -13.94 -6.84 8.22
CA ILE A 520 -15.06 -6.97 7.27
C ILE A 520 -16.23 -6.09 7.72
N ALA A 521 -16.64 -6.16 8.98
CA ALA A 521 -17.74 -5.33 9.49
C ALA A 521 -17.42 -3.84 9.39
N GLU A 522 -16.18 -3.44 9.69
CA GLU A 522 -15.72 -2.05 9.59
C GLU A 522 -15.68 -1.56 8.15
N LYS A 523 -15.04 -2.31 7.24
CA LYS A 523 -14.75 -1.85 5.87
C LYS A 523 -15.89 -2.12 4.90
N PHE A 524 -16.60 -3.23 5.05
CA PHE A 524 -17.65 -3.67 4.12
C PHE A 524 -19.07 -3.46 4.68
N GLY A 525 -19.16 -3.15 5.98
CA GLY A 525 -20.40 -2.90 6.69
C GLY A 525 -20.84 -4.09 7.54
N ALA A 526 -21.37 -3.80 8.74
CA ALA A 526 -21.92 -4.82 9.62
C ALA A 526 -23.04 -5.59 8.92
N GLY A 527 -23.01 -6.92 9.01
CA GLY A 527 -23.93 -7.81 8.29
C GLY A 527 -23.48 -8.20 6.87
N THR A 528 -22.28 -7.80 6.44
CA THR A 528 -21.70 -8.29 5.17
C THR A 528 -21.68 -9.80 5.13
N GLN A 529 -22.19 -10.36 4.02
CA GLN A 529 -22.16 -11.80 3.79
C GLN A 529 -20.89 -12.18 3.00
N VAL A 530 -20.20 -13.23 3.46
CA VAL A 530 -19.01 -13.79 2.81
C VAL A 530 -19.20 -15.29 2.66
N CYS A 531 -19.01 -15.80 1.44
CA CYS A 531 -19.13 -17.24 1.17
C CYS A 531 -17.99 -17.72 0.27
N THR A 532 -17.56 -18.96 0.45
CA THR A 532 -16.63 -19.66 -0.45
C THR A 532 -17.24 -20.97 -0.95
N PHE A 533 -16.55 -21.71 -1.81
CA PHE A 533 -17.00 -23.02 -2.25
C PHE A 533 -17.17 -23.96 -1.05
N GLY A 534 -18.34 -24.60 -0.94
CA GLY A 534 -18.64 -25.60 0.07
C GLY A 534 -18.60 -27.02 -0.50
N SER A 535 -19.54 -27.35 -1.38
CA SER A 535 -19.66 -28.70 -1.98
C SER A 535 -20.33 -28.68 -3.35
N MET A 536 -20.20 -29.79 -4.08
CA MET A 536 -20.92 -30.03 -5.32
C MET A 536 -21.93 -31.17 -5.13
N ASN A 537 -23.21 -30.92 -5.41
CA ASN A 537 -24.27 -31.93 -5.37
C ASN A 537 -24.99 -31.97 -6.73
N GLY A 538 -24.60 -32.92 -7.59
CA GLY A 538 -25.13 -33.00 -8.95
C GLY A 538 -24.77 -31.74 -9.76
N ASN A 539 -25.77 -30.94 -10.12
CA ASN A 539 -25.60 -29.66 -10.83
C ASN A 539 -25.71 -28.42 -9.91
N VAL A 540 -25.68 -28.62 -8.59
CA VAL A 540 -25.80 -27.54 -7.60
C VAL A 540 -24.46 -27.32 -6.91
N MET A 541 -23.88 -26.15 -7.11
CA MET A 541 -22.71 -25.67 -6.37
C MET A 541 -23.18 -24.99 -5.08
N ASN A 542 -22.89 -25.61 -3.94
CA ASN A 542 -23.22 -25.08 -2.62
C ASN A 542 -22.07 -24.23 -2.10
N PHE A 543 -22.39 -23.02 -1.64
CA PHE A 543 -21.45 -22.13 -1.00
C PHE A 543 -21.55 -22.25 0.52
N ALA A 544 -20.41 -22.20 1.19
CA ALA A 544 -20.30 -22.20 2.64
C ALA A 544 -20.04 -20.78 3.14
N HIS A 545 -20.76 -20.37 4.19
CA HIS A 545 -20.49 -19.10 4.85
C HIS A 545 -19.12 -19.08 5.53
N SER A 546 -18.49 -17.91 5.49
CA SER A 546 -17.30 -17.60 6.23
C SER A 546 -17.47 -16.28 6.98
N THR A 547 -16.83 -16.16 8.13
CA THR A 547 -16.73 -14.90 8.88
C THR A 547 -15.43 -14.15 8.59
N THR A 548 -14.51 -14.78 7.86
CA THR A 548 -13.19 -14.23 7.51
C THR A 548 -12.90 -14.43 6.03
N ILE A 549 -11.91 -13.70 5.53
CA ILE A 549 -11.32 -13.93 4.21
C ILE A 549 -9.89 -14.36 4.44
N ASP A 550 -9.54 -15.55 3.94
CA ASP A 550 -8.17 -16.04 3.99
C ASP A 550 -7.38 -15.59 2.77
N ALA A 551 -6.08 -15.36 2.97
CA ALA A 551 -5.17 -14.99 1.89
C ALA A 551 -5.24 -16.01 0.73
N GLY A 552 -5.41 -15.47 -0.48
CA GLY A 552 -5.47 -16.19 -1.73
C GLY A 552 -6.69 -17.09 -1.94
N THR A 553 -7.56 -17.27 -0.94
CA THR A 553 -8.78 -18.05 -1.10
C THR A 553 -9.83 -17.22 -1.87
N PRO A 554 -10.52 -17.79 -2.87
CA PRO A 554 -11.58 -17.08 -3.57
C PRO A 554 -12.89 -17.10 -2.77
N TYR A 555 -13.55 -15.94 -2.73
CA TYR A 555 -14.82 -15.73 -2.05
C TYR A 555 -15.81 -15.01 -2.97
N ILE A 556 -17.10 -15.09 -2.62
CA ILE A 556 -18.11 -14.12 -3.02
C ILE A 556 -18.49 -13.30 -1.79
N VAL A 557 -18.60 -11.98 -1.97
CA VAL A 557 -18.85 -11.01 -0.91
C VAL A 557 -20.04 -10.13 -1.30
N LYS A 558 -21.03 -10.02 -0.40
CA LYS A 558 -22.16 -9.11 -0.54
C LYS A 558 -22.11 -8.10 0.60
N PRO A 559 -21.51 -6.91 0.38
CA PRO A 559 -21.43 -5.87 1.39
C PRO A 559 -22.82 -5.29 1.65
N THR A 560 -23.01 -4.63 2.79
CA THR A 560 -24.28 -3.94 3.12
C THR A 560 -24.35 -2.52 2.58
N GLN A 561 -23.23 -2.00 2.09
CA GLN A 561 -23.10 -0.68 1.46
C GLN A 561 -22.11 -0.74 0.29
N GLU A 562 -22.08 0.32 -0.53
CA GLU A 562 -21.03 0.47 -1.54
C GLU A 562 -19.68 0.69 -0.86
N VAL A 563 -18.67 -0.09 -1.28
CA VAL A 563 -17.31 -0.01 -0.75
C VAL A 563 -16.40 0.48 -1.85
N VAL A 564 -15.88 1.70 -1.73
CA VAL A 564 -15.01 2.32 -2.73
C VAL A 564 -13.58 2.38 -2.22
N ASN A 565 -12.66 1.75 -2.94
CA ASN A 565 -11.21 1.76 -2.70
C ASN A 565 -10.79 1.55 -1.23
N PRO A 566 -11.19 0.44 -0.59
CA PRO A 566 -10.96 0.23 0.85
C PRO A 566 -9.46 0.09 1.18
N SER A 567 -9.08 0.59 2.36
CA SER A 567 -7.73 0.49 2.91
C SER A 567 -7.69 -0.39 4.16
N PHE A 568 -6.60 -1.14 4.32
CA PHE A 568 -6.37 -2.13 5.37
C PHE A 568 -5.04 -1.83 6.04
N THR A 569 -5.06 -1.57 7.35
CA THR A 569 -3.86 -1.21 8.12
C THR A 569 -3.19 -2.45 8.69
N GLY A 570 -1.86 -2.52 8.61
CA GLY A 570 -1.07 -3.56 9.28
C GLY A 570 -1.35 -5.00 8.83
N VAL A 571 -1.71 -5.23 7.56
CA VAL A 571 -1.97 -6.59 7.06
C VAL A 571 -0.68 -7.35 6.73
N ASN A 572 -0.76 -8.67 6.71
CA ASN A 572 0.33 -9.54 6.25
C ASN A 572 0.03 -10.02 4.83
N ILE A 573 0.85 -9.59 3.86
CA ILE A 573 0.79 -10.05 2.49
C ILE A 573 1.48 -11.41 2.40
N GLU A 574 0.76 -12.40 1.87
CA GLU A 574 1.29 -13.71 1.49
C GLU A 574 1.61 -13.71 0.00
N ALA A 575 2.89 -13.89 -0.34
CA ALA A 575 3.33 -14.07 -1.73
C ALA A 575 3.06 -15.50 -2.24
N THR A 576 1.83 -15.97 -2.08
CA THR A 576 1.36 -17.26 -2.60
C THR A 576 0.41 -17.05 -3.77
N ALA A 577 0.40 -17.99 -4.72
CA ALA A 577 -0.54 -17.94 -5.84
C ALA A 577 -1.99 -18.01 -5.33
N ALA A 578 -2.89 -17.29 -6.01
CA ALA A 578 -4.31 -17.37 -5.71
C ALA A 578 -4.83 -18.81 -5.85
N LYS A 579 -5.59 -19.25 -4.87
CA LYS A 579 -6.00 -20.65 -4.72
C LYS A 579 -7.15 -20.99 -5.68
N LYS A 580 -7.22 -22.29 -5.96
CA LYS A 580 -8.34 -22.95 -6.62
C LYS A 580 -9.03 -23.85 -5.60
N VAL A 581 -10.32 -23.65 -5.38
CA VAL A 581 -11.13 -24.46 -4.46
C VAL A 581 -12.26 -25.10 -5.24
N GLY A 582 -12.64 -26.34 -4.92
CA GLY A 582 -13.66 -27.05 -5.69
C GLY A 582 -13.60 -28.56 -5.51
N ALA A 583 -14.57 -29.24 -6.13
CA ALA A 583 -14.70 -30.69 -6.15
C ALA A 583 -15.33 -31.15 -7.47
N ASP A 584 -15.15 -32.41 -7.83
CA ASP A 584 -15.83 -33.07 -8.97
C ASP A 584 -15.66 -32.38 -10.33
N GLY A 585 -14.53 -31.69 -10.55
CA GLY A 585 -14.26 -30.95 -11.78
C GLY A 585 -14.84 -29.53 -11.82
N TYR A 586 -15.57 -29.12 -10.77
CA TYR A 586 -16.11 -27.78 -10.60
C TYR A 586 -15.25 -27.00 -9.61
N PHE A 587 -14.74 -25.85 -10.04
CA PHE A 587 -13.84 -25.05 -9.22
C PHE A 587 -14.20 -23.57 -9.21
N MET A 588 -13.78 -22.89 -8.16
CA MET A 588 -13.68 -21.45 -8.04
C MET A 588 -12.19 -21.08 -7.98
N GLN A 589 -11.75 -20.19 -8.86
CA GLN A 589 -10.34 -19.79 -9.00
C GLN A 589 -10.19 -18.30 -8.69
N GLY A 590 -9.37 -17.97 -7.69
CA GLY A 590 -9.00 -16.59 -7.38
C GLY A 590 -7.96 -16.04 -8.35
N ILE A 591 -7.95 -14.72 -8.53
CA ILE A 591 -6.93 -13.99 -9.30
C ILE A 591 -6.61 -12.66 -8.63
N TYR A 592 -5.34 -12.25 -8.63
CA TYR A 592 -4.94 -10.95 -8.11
C TYR A 592 -4.82 -9.89 -9.20
N SER A 593 -4.55 -10.29 -10.45
CA SER A 593 -4.01 -9.42 -11.49
C SER A 593 -4.86 -9.42 -12.76
N ALA A 594 -4.89 -8.30 -13.47
CA ALA A 594 -5.52 -8.17 -14.78
C ALA A 594 -4.64 -8.85 -15.85
N LYS A 595 -4.71 -10.19 -15.94
CA LYS A 595 -4.04 -10.99 -16.99
C LYS A 595 -4.80 -12.26 -17.38
N THR A 596 -5.96 -12.51 -16.77
CA THR A 596 -6.66 -13.78 -16.97
C THR A 596 -7.63 -13.66 -18.14
N ASP A 597 -7.23 -14.25 -19.26
CA ASP A 597 -8.13 -14.51 -20.38
C ASP A 597 -8.99 -15.73 -20.04
N LEU A 598 -10.30 -15.51 -19.96
CA LEU A 598 -11.29 -16.55 -19.77
C LEU A 598 -11.71 -17.10 -21.12
N THR A 599 -11.73 -18.43 -21.25
CA THR A 599 -12.31 -19.09 -22.43
C THR A 599 -13.81 -18.80 -22.52
N THR A 600 -14.31 -18.66 -23.75
CA THR A 600 -15.73 -18.38 -24.04
C THR A 600 -16.53 -19.64 -24.41
N ASP A 601 -15.91 -20.81 -24.33
CA ASP A 601 -16.45 -22.13 -24.70
C ASP A 601 -17.41 -22.73 -23.65
N GLY A 602 -17.70 -22.00 -22.57
CA GLY A 602 -18.58 -22.41 -21.50
C GLY A 602 -17.89 -23.20 -20.37
N THR A 603 -16.57 -23.38 -20.42
CA THR A 603 -15.81 -23.98 -19.30
C THR A 603 -15.45 -22.97 -18.22
N ASN A 604 -15.34 -21.68 -18.55
CA ASN A 604 -15.16 -20.59 -17.59
C ASN A 604 -16.43 -19.76 -17.47
N LEU A 605 -16.85 -19.44 -16.24
CA LEU A 605 -18.12 -18.78 -15.93
C LEU A 605 -17.96 -17.69 -14.87
N PHE A 606 -18.93 -16.78 -14.81
CA PHE A 606 -19.11 -15.80 -13.75
C PHE A 606 -20.49 -15.95 -13.09
N LEU A 607 -20.58 -15.57 -11.82
CA LEU A 607 -21.84 -15.46 -11.10
C LEU A 607 -22.46 -14.10 -11.40
N GLY A 608 -23.74 -14.09 -11.77
CA GLY A 608 -24.51 -12.86 -12.00
C GLY A 608 -25.89 -12.93 -11.36
N ASP A 609 -26.82 -12.15 -11.91
CA ASP A 609 -28.15 -11.96 -11.35
C ASP A 609 -28.92 -13.27 -11.14
N GLY A 610 -29.65 -13.32 -10.03
CA GLY A 610 -30.44 -14.48 -9.64
C GLY A 610 -29.60 -15.72 -9.29
N ASN A 611 -28.34 -15.53 -8.86
CA ASN A 611 -27.42 -16.62 -8.55
C ASN A 611 -27.20 -17.57 -9.75
N LYS A 612 -27.21 -17.02 -10.97
CA LYS A 612 -27.01 -17.77 -12.22
C LYS A 612 -25.58 -17.66 -12.69
N PHE A 613 -25.12 -18.71 -13.38
CA PHE A 613 -23.83 -18.72 -14.04
C PHE A 613 -23.95 -18.27 -15.49
N TYR A 614 -23.01 -17.44 -15.91
CA TYR A 614 -22.97 -16.88 -17.26
C TYR A 614 -21.59 -17.11 -17.87
N LYS A 615 -21.56 -17.34 -19.18
CA LYS A 615 -20.32 -17.42 -19.94
C LYS A 615 -19.79 -16.02 -20.25
N PRO A 616 -18.46 -15.81 -20.27
CA PRO A 616 -17.88 -14.56 -20.73
C PRO A 616 -18.32 -14.20 -22.15
N ALA A 617 -18.59 -12.91 -22.37
CA ALA A 617 -18.92 -12.40 -23.70
C ALA A 617 -17.64 -12.17 -24.52
N GLY A 618 -17.57 -12.72 -25.73
CA GLY A 618 -16.41 -12.63 -26.63
C GLY A 618 -16.43 -13.73 -27.70
N THR A 619 -15.55 -13.62 -28.71
CA THR A 619 -15.47 -14.61 -29.80
C THR A 619 -14.58 -15.81 -29.47
N THR A 620 -13.54 -15.61 -28.65
CA THR A 620 -12.59 -16.67 -28.26
C THR A 620 -12.22 -16.56 -26.78
N THR A 621 -11.81 -15.38 -26.31
CA THR A 621 -11.52 -15.10 -24.90
C THR A 621 -12.18 -13.79 -24.43
N ALA A 622 -12.36 -13.67 -23.12
CA ALA A 622 -12.77 -12.44 -22.45
C ALA A 622 -11.85 -12.14 -21.28
N ARG A 623 -11.48 -10.88 -21.07
CA ARG A 623 -10.51 -10.50 -20.05
C ARG A 623 -11.18 -10.16 -18.73
N MET A 624 -10.70 -10.75 -17.63
CA MET A 624 -11.16 -10.44 -16.28
C MET A 624 -10.18 -9.49 -15.57
N LYS A 625 -10.73 -8.48 -14.89
CA LYS A 625 -9.99 -7.62 -13.95
C LYS A 625 -9.50 -8.42 -12.74
N GLY A 626 -8.40 -8.00 -12.12
CA GLY A 626 -7.82 -8.62 -10.93
C GLY A 626 -8.68 -8.54 -9.67
N LEU A 627 -8.13 -9.07 -8.58
CA LEU A 627 -8.73 -9.17 -7.23
C LEU A 627 -10.04 -9.96 -7.15
N ARG A 628 -10.36 -10.75 -8.18
CA ARG A 628 -11.65 -11.43 -8.39
C ARG A 628 -11.52 -12.94 -8.30
N ALA A 629 -12.64 -13.63 -8.48
CA ALA A 629 -12.67 -15.05 -8.78
C ALA A 629 -13.60 -15.35 -9.96
N PHE A 630 -13.34 -16.46 -10.65
CA PHE A 630 -14.19 -17.05 -11.69
C PHE A 630 -14.42 -18.53 -11.42
N PHE A 631 -15.37 -19.12 -12.14
CA PHE A 631 -15.74 -20.52 -11.98
C PHE A 631 -15.27 -21.35 -13.18
N ILE A 632 -14.78 -22.55 -12.91
CA ILE A 632 -14.35 -23.54 -13.90
C ILE A 632 -15.31 -24.72 -13.80
N VAL A 633 -15.84 -25.18 -14.92
CA VAL A 633 -16.75 -26.32 -15.01
C VAL A 633 -16.31 -27.30 -16.09
N PRO A 634 -16.70 -28.59 -16.01
CA PRO A 634 -16.41 -29.56 -17.06
C PRO A 634 -16.96 -29.12 -18.43
N GLN A 635 -16.25 -29.45 -19.50
CA GLN A 635 -16.71 -29.20 -20.86
C GLN A 635 -18.04 -29.90 -21.12
N GLY A 636 -18.99 -29.21 -21.77
CA GLY A 636 -20.33 -29.75 -22.03
C GLY A 636 -21.31 -29.63 -20.85
N THR A 637 -20.92 -28.98 -19.75
CA THR A 637 -21.84 -28.67 -18.63
C THR A 637 -23.06 -27.90 -19.14
N SER A 638 -24.27 -28.38 -18.81
CA SER A 638 -25.51 -27.66 -19.11
C SER A 638 -25.66 -26.45 -18.20
N LEU A 639 -25.32 -25.26 -18.71
CA LEU A 639 -25.46 -23.99 -17.97
C LEU A 639 -26.90 -23.73 -17.51
N ALA A 640 -27.88 -24.17 -18.30
CA ALA A 640 -29.29 -24.07 -17.96
C ALA A 640 -29.69 -24.93 -16.75
N ALA A 641 -28.92 -25.96 -16.41
CA ALA A 641 -29.15 -26.83 -15.26
C ALA A 641 -28.23 -26.54 -14.06
N LEU A 642 -27.12 -25.82 -14.28
CA LEU A 642 -26.17 -25.45 -13.23
C LEU A 642 -26.78 -24.37 -12.30
N ARG A 643 -26.65 -24.55 -10.98
CA ARG A 643 -27.24 -23.67 -9.96
C ARG A 643 -26.23 -23.33 -8.87
N ALA A 644 -26.25 -22.09 -8.39
CA ALA A 644 -25.55 -21.69 -7.17
C ALA A 644 -26.52 -21.63 -5.99
N ASN A 645 -26.19 -22.32 -4.90
CA ASN A 645 -26.92 -22.28 -3.65
C ASN A 645 -26.06 -21.56 -2.60
N ILE A 646 -26.46 -20.34 -2.21
CA ILE A 646 -25.63 -19.45 -1.36
C ILE A 646 -26.20 -19.28 0.05
N ASP A 647 -27.47 -19.62 0.28
CA ASP A 647 -28.19 -19.34 1.54
C ASP A 647 -29.38 -20.30 1.77
N GLY A 648 -29.39 -21.48 1.17
CA GLY A 648 -30.60 -22.34 1.13
C GLY A 648 -31.71 -21.78 0.21
N ALA A 649 -31.54 -20.57 -0.29
CA ALA A 649 -32.18 -20.07 -1.50
C ALA A 649 -31.71 -20.93 -2.68
N THR A 650 -32.35 -22.09 -2.86
CA THR A 650 -32.55 -22.59 -4.22
C THR A 650 -33.21 -21.46 -4.98
N THR A 651 -32.69 -21.13 -6.17
CA THR A 651 -33.51 -20.39 -7.13
C THR A 651 -34.78 -21.21 -7.24
N ALA A 652 -35.85 -20.66 -6.68
CA ALA A 652 -37.11 -21.35 -6.56
C ALA A 652 -37.53 -21.86 -7.94
N ILE A 653 -38.45 -22.81 -7.92
CA ILE A 653 -39.16 -23.43 -9.05
C ILE A 653 -39.87 -22.40 -9.98
N ASP A 654 -39.50 -21.11 -9.95
CA ASP A 654 -40.14 -20.01 -10.67
C ASP A 654 -39.67 -19.85 -12.13
N GLU A 655 -38.65 -20.58 -12.57
CA GLU A 655 -38.23 -20.61 -13.99
C GLU A 655 -38.40 -21.99 -14.62
N PHE A 656 -39.64 -22.48 -14.68
CA PHE A 656 -40.05 -23.19 -15.89
C PHE A 656 -40.20 -22.16 -17.02
N ALA A 657 -39.07 -21.75 -17.61
CA ALA A 657 -39.05 -21.29 -19.00
C ALA A 657 -39.23 -22.48 -19.95
N THR A 658 -40.27 -23.26 -19.68
CA THR A 658 -41.07 -23.96 -20.68
C THR A 658 -42.51 -23.73 -20.23
N VAL A 659 -43.02 -22.54 -20.53
CA VAL A 659 -44.23 -22.57 -21.34
C VAL A 659 -43.79 -23.42 -22.53
N VAL A 660 -44.10 -24.72 -22.48
CA VAL A 660 -44.23 -25.49 -23.71
C VAL A 660 -45.15 -24.59 -24.50
N GLU A 661 -44.63 -23.90 -25.52
CA GLU A 661 -45.49 -23.37 -26.56
C GLU A 661 -46.33 -24.57 -26.93
N GLN A 662 -47.58 -24.57 -26.45
CA GLN A 662 -48.51 -25.60 -26.83
C GLN A 662 -48.47 -25.46 -28.35
N PRO A 663 -48.06 -26.50 -29.10
CA PRO A 663 -48.12 -26.43 -30.55
C PRO A 663 -49.52 -25.92 -30.88
N THR A 664 -49.67 -25.14 -31.95
CA THR A 664 -50.97 -24.74 -32.49
C THR A 664 -51.69 -26.01 -32.95
N ASP A 665 -52.18 -26.75 -31.97
CA ASP A 665 -52.77 -28.05 -32.10
C ASP A 665 -54.26 -27.81 -32.13
N ASN A 666 -54.77 -27.64 -33.34
CA ASN A 666 -56.19 -27.41 -33.55
C ASN A 666 -57.02 -28.64 -33.17
N ARG A 667 -56.42 -29.75 -32.71
CA ARG A 667 -57.15 -30.91 -32.22
C ARG A 667 -57.95 -30.57 -30.96
N ILE A 668 -59.24 -30.90 -31.03
CA ILE A 668 -60.22 -30.71 -29.97
C ILE A 668 -60.46 -32.06 -29.32
N TYR A 669 -60.52 -32.08 -27.99
CA TYR A 669 -60.78 -33.27 -27.19
C TYR A 669 -62.02 -33.07 -26.32
N ASN A 670 -62.79 -34.13 -26.08
CA ASN A 670 -63.84 -34.09 -25.05
C ASN A 670 -63.23 -34.23 -23.64
N LEU A 671 -64.06 -34.14 -22.60
CA LEU A 671 -63.61 -34.23 -21.20
C LEU A 671 -63.07 -35.61 -20.80
N GLN A 672 -63.28 -36.63 -21.63
CA GLN A 672 -62.71 -37.98 -21.48
C GLN A 672 -61.37 -38.13 -22.21
N GLY A 673 -60.85 -37.05 -22.80
CA GLY A 673 -59.57 -37.05 -23.52
C GLY A 673 -59.64 -37.71 -24.91
N GLN A 674 -60.83 -37.93 -25.46
CA GLN A 674 -61.01 -38.48 -26.80
C GLN A 674 -60.93 -37.35 -27.82
N PHE A 675 -60.21 -37.59 -28.92
CA PHE A 675 -60.12 -36.66 -30.05
C PHE A 675 -61.46 -36.58 -30.79
N VAL A 676 -61.97 -35.36 -30.99
CA VAL A 676 -63.30 -35.11 -31.60
C VAL A 676 -63.26 -34.22 -32.86
N GLY A 677 -62.07 -33.91 -33.37
CA GLY A 677 -61.89 -33.16 -34.62
C GLY A 677 -61.03 -31.91 -34.46
N THR A 678 -60.99 -31.07 -35.48
CA THR A 678 -60.18 -29.84 -35.52
C THR A 678 -60.99 -28.55 -35.71
N SER A 679 -62.34 -28.66 -35.71
CA SER A 679 -63.29 -27.55 -35.78
C SER A 679 -64.38 -27.72 -34.72
N PHE A 680 -64.91 -26.61 -34.20
CA PHE A 680 -66.04 -26.60 -33.27
C PHE A 680 -67.41 -26.66 -33.97
N GLU A 681 -67.44 -26.64 -35.31
CA GLU A 681 -68.66 -26.66 -36.10
C GLU A 681 -69.43 -27.98 -35.88
N GLY A 682 -70.68 -27.88 -35.39
CA GLY A 682 -71.53 -29.03 -35.04
C GLY A 682 -71.29 -29.63 -33.65
N LEU A 683 -70.37 -29.08 -32.84
CA LEU A 683 -70.16 -29.47 -31.45
C LEU A 683 -70.97 -28.60 -30.49
N HIS A 684 -71.51 -29.18 -29.41
CA HIS A 684 -72.21 -28.45 -28.34
C HIS A 684 -71.75 -28.99 -26.98
N GLY A 685 -71.18 -28.13 -26.14
CA GLY A 685 -70.66 -28.51 -24.81
C GLY A 685 -69.25 -28.02 -24.52
N VAL A 686 -68.62 -28.61 -23.50
CA VAL A 686 -67.27 -28.23 -23.04
C VAL A 686 -66.22 -29.17 -23.62
N TYR A 687 -65.20 -28.60 -24.26
CA TYR A 687 -64.10 -29.32 -24.90
C TYR A 687 -62.74 -28.77 -24.45
N VAL A 688 -61.67 -29.46 -24.78
CA VAL A 688 -60.29 -29.05 -24.52
C VAL A 688 -59.57 -28.86 -25.86
N GLN A 689 -59.04 -27.67 -26.12
CA GLN A 689 -58.16 -27.36 -27.26
C GLN A 689 -56.98 -26.55 -26.75
N ASN A 690 -55.74 -26.88 -27.15
CA ASN A 690 -54.52 -26.25 -26.66
C ASN A 690 -54.43 -26.19 -25.12
N GLY A 691 -54.89 -27.24 -24.44
CA GLY A 691 -54.90 -27.33 -22.97
C GLY A 691 -55.92 -26.42 -22.26
N LYS A 692 -56.78 -25.70 -22.99
CA LYS A 692 -57.81 -24.82 -22.42
C LYS A 692 -59.20 -25.41 -22.60
N LYS A 693 -60.04 -25.27 -21.57
CA LYS A 693 -61.48 -25.60 -21.67
C LYS A 693 -62.19 -24.54 -22.49
N VAL A 694 -62.93 -24.97 -23.51
CA VAL A 694 -63.72 -24.11 -24.40
C VAL A 694 -65.18 -24.57 -24.34
N LEU A 695 -66.09 -23.64 -24.07
CA LEU A 695 -67.53 -23.88 -24.15
C LEU A 695 -68.03 -23.50 -25.55
N VAL A 696 -68.55 -24.47 -26.29
CA VAL A 696 -69.22 -24.26 -27.58
C VAL A 696 -70.72 -24.27 -27.32
N LYS A 697 -71.38 -23.14 -27.66
CA LYS A 697 -72.82 -22.95 -27.44
C LYS A 697 -73.62 -23.42 -28.63
#